data_AF-A0A936DMJ7-F1
#
_entry.id   AF-A0A936DMJ7-F1
#
_cell.length_a   1.000
_cell.length_b   1.000
_cell.length_c   1.000
_cell.angle_alpha   90.00
_cell.angle_beta   90.00
_cell.angle_gamma   90.00
#
_symmetry.space_group_name_H-M   'P 1'
#
loop_
_entity.id
_entity.type
_entity.pdbx_description
1 polymer ?
#
loop_
_entity_poly.entity_id
_entity_poly.type
_entity_poly.pdbx_seq_one_letter_code
_entity_poly.pdbx_strand_id
1 'polypeptide(L)'
;MIIHPPTLFLGFASTIIPFAYALSGIMQKDFTNWLKPVLPWALFSGFILGTGILMGGAWAYEALSFGGYWAWDPVENMSLVPWIVLVAGIHTNLVAKSTGFSVGATMSLYFLSFILVVYSSFLTRSGILGDSSAHAFTQMGLEWQLVIFCSIVSIIPLAYFISRYKLIPQKESEEQFHSREFWMFIGSLVLLFSALLISFTTSIPVYNKILDQFGKLLNISMESWHRSPPLEPITHHNQYQLWIGVLVAVLSSVSIYLRYLGDRSLKLGKPFLIRVSLSLVIAFILSWISLYSFEKLHWSHLVLLVAAWFAICSSALYLIHSIRFNPMQSALVCSHGGFGILLLGVLFTGINKRIISTNEFAQRDLLENWSEDDISKHLTLIKNEKMFMNGYWVNYSSDTFINKSRIYELDFWKEDSLNNKTEAFKLHPEVQYDNKLTKVAAANPSTKHYLNRDVFSLIAQIPQTQTDVEAAKQAEDSLKYELYFCKLKDTIYTKNHFIILDSILNDFSAKDFEFKSGDQKIQFQLKIKNLEDKESKTASPGILFRQNLVYKFPFQLDEYRVRIQIPDTVYELVNPKWEDIKFEKLSLKKGQQAPIGEGKFLKLNTISRDIDPEIYVPKDDEIAVSAEIEFHDGTNQVLLKPIYLIKGNQIVSMPVSAIHPGITLRFSKINPQTEEMGFEYSIHPNLNTLKLPILVAENAARNDFIVIQVIEFPWINLVWFGSILMLSGMLLASYTKRKNKRDAL
;
A
#
# COMPACT_ATOMS: atom_id res chain seq x y z
N MET A 1 0.82 -8.64 5.40
CA MET A 1 0.35 -9.42 4.23
C MET A 1 1.47 -10.31 3.65
N ILE A 2 1.91 -11.32 4.41
CA ILE A 2 3.03 -12.22 4.04
C ILE A 2 2.52 -13.57 3.47
N ILE A 3 1.25 -13.90 3.72
CA ILE A 3 0.72 -15.25 3.54
C ILE A 3 0.07 -15.51 2.17
N HIS A 4 -0.34 -14.47 1.41
CA HIS A 4 -1.02 -14.69 0.13
C HIS A 4 -0.12 -15.32 -0.95
N PRO A 5 1.16 -14.90 -1.15
CA PRO A 5 1.99 -15.51 -2.18
C PRO A 5 2.27 -17.00 -1.89
N PRO A 6 2.66 -17.41 -0.65
CA PRO A 6 2.82 -18.84 -0.32
C PRO A 6 1.56 -19.67 -0.57
N THR A 7 0.37 -19.16 -0.24
CA THR A 7 -0.89 -19.85 -0.50
C THR A 7 -1.16 -20.01 -1.99
N LEU A 8 -0.93 -18.97 -2.79
CA LEU A 8 -1.09 -19.02 -4.24
C LEU A 8 -0.11 -20.01 -4.88
N PHE A 9 1.17 -19.99 -4.48
CA PHE A 9 2.18 -20.94 -4.95
C PHE A 9 1.85 -22.38 -4.56
N LEU A 10 1.33 -22.62 -3.34
CA LEU A 10 0.83 -23.93 -2.94
C LEU A 10 -0.35 -24.36 -3.82
N GLY A 11 -1.25 -23.42 -4.15
CA GLY A 11 -2.30 -23.56 -5.16
C GLY A 11 -1.75 -24.09 -6.49
N PHE A 12 -0.83 -23.34 -7.10
CA PHE A 12 -0.16 -23.73 -8.33
C PHE A 12 0.49 -25.11 -8.25
N ALA A 13 1.33 -25.33 -7.23
CA ALA A 13 2.02 -26.60 -7.05
C ALA A 13 1.04 -27.78 -6.91
N SER A 14 -0.06 -27.60 -6.17
CA SER A 14 -1.04 -28.67 -5.95
C SER A 14 -1.78 -29.10 -7.23
N THR A 15 -1.82 -28.28 -8.28
CA THR A 15 -2.43 -28.66 -9.57
C THR A 15 -1.62 -29.72 -10.34
N ILE A 16 -0.35 -29.95 -9.96
CA ILE A 16 0.45 -31.04 -10.54
C ILE A 16 -0.14 -32.42 -10.21
N ILE A 17 -0.87 -32.55 -9.10
CA ILE A 17 -1.43 -33.83 -8.66
C ILE A 17 -2.50 -34.32 -9.64
N PRO A 18 -3.57 -33.54 -9.96
CA PRO A 18 -4.52 -33.95 -10.98
C PRO A 18 -3.91 -34.13 -12.37
N PHE A 19 -2.93 -33.30 -12.74
CA PHE A 19 -2.15 -33.47 -13.97
C PHE A 19 -1.43 -34.83 -14.02
N ALA A 20 -0.69 -35.19 -12.97
CA ALA A 20 0.08 -36.42 -12.90
C ALA A 20 -0.81 -37.66 -12.92
N TYR A 21 -1.97 -37.63 -12.24
CA TYR A 21 -2.95 -38.71 -12.31
C TYR A 21 -3.49 -38.92 -13.73
N ALA A 22 -3.85 -37.84 -14.43
CA ALA A 22 -4.32 -37.92 -15.81
C ALA A 22 -3.22 -38.43 -16.75
N LEU A 23 -1.97 -37.97 -16.56
CA LEU A 23 -0.81 -38.37 -17.38
C LEU A 23 -0.47 -39.85 -17.15
N SER A 24 -0.45 -40.28 -15.88
CA SER A 24 -0.25 -41.69 -15.53
C SER A 24 -1.35 -42.58 -16.10
N GLY A 25 -2.61 -42.14 -16.04
CA GLY A 25 -3.73 -42.89 -16.59
C GLY A 25 -3.58 -43.14 -18.09
N ILE A 26 -3.21 -42.12 -18.87
CA ILE A 26 -3.02 -42.29 -20.31
C ILE A 26 -1.76 -43.09 -20.67
N MET A 27 -0.68 -42.95 -19.90
CA MET A 27 0.56 -43.73 -20.10
C MET A 27 0.34 -45.22 -19.84
N GLN A 28 -0.39 -45.55 -18.76
CA GLN A 28 -0.70 -46.93 -18.39
C GLN A 28 -1.91 -47.52 -19.15
N LYS A 29 -2.60 -46.69 -19.96
CA LYS A 29 -3.88 -47.03 -20.60
C LYS A 29 -4.99 -47.38 -19.60
N ASP A 30 -4.87 -46.90 -18.36
CA ASP A 30 -5.92 -46.95 -17.35
C ASP A 30 -6.67 -45.63 -17.35
N PHE A 31 -7.79 -45.58 -18.07
CA PHE A 31 -8.53 -44.33 -18.28
C PHE A 31 -9.53 -44.00 -17.18
N THR A 32 -9.85 -44.92 -16.27
CA THR A 32 -11.00 -44.76 -15.35
C THR A 32 -10.67 -44.91 -13.88
N ASN A 33 -9.73 -45.77 -13.48
CA ASN A 33 -9.51 -46.05 -12.06
C ASN A 33 -8.93 -44.86 -11.29
N TRP A 34 -8.21 -43.96 -11.99
CA TRP A 34 -7.62 -42.76 -11.39
C TRP A 34 -8.64 -41.63 -11.11
N LEU A 35 -9.83 -41.67 -11.71
CA LEU A 35 -10.85 -40.62 -11.55
C LEU A 35 -11.35 -40.47 -10.11
N LYS A 36 -11.50 -41.59 -9.39
CA LYS A 36 -11.93 -41.60 -7.98
C LYS A 36 -10.86 -41.05 -7.02
N PRO A 37 -9.58 -41.52 -7.05
CA PRO A 37 -8.55 -41.05 -6.13
C PRO A 37 -8.07 -39.62 -6.40
N VAL A 38 -8.16 -39.12 -7.64
CA VAL A 38 -7.73 -37.74 -7.97
C VAL A 38 -8.71 -36.69 -7.45
N LEU A 39 -10.01 -37.00 -7.38
CA LEU A 39 -11.04 -36.00 -7.13
C LEU A 39 -10.87 -35.20 -5.80
N PRO A 40 -10.52 -35.81 -4.66
CA PRO A 40 -10.25 -35.04 -3.44
C PRO A 40 -9.02 -34.13 -3.57
N TRP A 41 -8.04 -34.50 -4.39
CA TRP A 41 -6.88 -33.67 -4.70
C TRP A 41 -7.27 -32.52 -5.60
N ALA A 42 -8.02 -32.75 -6.68
CA ALA A 42 -8.52 -31.68 -7.54
C ALA A 42 -9.37 -30.65 -6.75
N LEU A 43 -10.25 -31.12 -5.86
CA LEU A 43 -11.00 -30.23 -4.95
C LEU A 43 -10.11 -29.45 -3.98
N PHE A 44 -9.07 -30.10 -3.45
CA PHE A 44 -8.08 -29.41 -2.60
C PHE A 44 -7.31 -28.35 -3.39
N SER A 45 -6.85 -28.67 -4.60
CA SER A 45 -6.13 -27.75 -5.48
C SER A 45 -7.01 -26.56 -5.86
N GLY A 46 -8.29 -26.80 -6.19
CA GLY A 46 -9.25 -25.72 -6.44
C GLY A 46 -9.50 -24.86 -5.21
N PHE A 47 -9.62 -25.45 -4.02
CA PHE A 47 -9.78 -24.69 -2.78
C PHE A 47 -8.55 -23.80 -2.50
N ILE A 48 -7.34 -24.37 -2.51
CA ILE A 48 -6.14 -23.64 -2.10
C ILE A 48 -5.73 -22.58 -3.12
N LEU A 49 -5.87 -22.87 -4.43
CA LEU A 49 -5.66 -21.90 -5.48
C LEU A 49 -6.71 -20.78 -5.43
N GLY A 50 -7.99 -21.12 -5.25
CA GLY A 50 -9.07 -20.14 -5.09
C GLY A 50 -8.88 -19.26 -3.85
N THR A 51 -8.36 -19.82 -2.75
CA THR A 51 -8.00 -19.07 -1.53
C THR A 51 -6.84 -18.11 -1.80
N GLY A 52 -5.82 -18.54 -2.55
CA GLY A 52 -4.72 -17.66 -2.97
C GLY A 52 -5.22 -16.48 -3.81
N ILE A 53 -6.13 -16.72 -4.76
CA ILE A 53 -6.77 -15.67 -5.57
C ILE A 53 -7.59 -14.72 -4.68
N LEU A 54 -8.40 -15.26 -3.77
CA LEU A 54 -9.21 -14.46 -2.84
C LEU A 54 -8.36 -13.57 -1.94
N MET A 55 -7.28 -14.12 -1.38
CA MET A 55 -6.32 -13.36 -0.57
C MET A 55 -5.56 -12.32 -1.39
N GLY A 56 -5.28 -12.62 -2.66
CA GLY A 56 -4.75 -11.65 -3.62
C GLY A 56 -5.72 -10.51 -3.85
N GLY A 57 -7.00 -10.79 -4.11
CA GLY A 57 -8.06 -9.78 -4.25
C GLY A 57 -8.27 -8.95 -2.98
N ALA A 58 -8.19 -9.56 -1.79
CA ALA A 58 -8.25 -8.84 -0.53
C ALA A 58 -7.00 -7.99 -0.28
N TRP A 59 -5.82 -8.48 -0.66
CA TRP A 59 -4.59 -7.68 -0.66
C TRP A 59 -4.71 -6.48 -1.58
N ALA A 60 -5.19 -6.72 -2.79
CA ALA A 60 -5.51 -5.70 -3.74
C ALA A 60 -6.45 -4.67 -3.09
N TYR A 61 -7.58 -5.11 -2.56
CA TYR A 61 -8.54 -4.22 -1.92
C TYR A 61 -7.96 -3.31 -0.82
N GLU A 62 -7.07 -3.83 0.04
CA GLU A 62 -6.44 -3.04 1.13
C GLU A 62 -5.23 -2.22 0.70
N ALA A 63 -4.51 -2.65 -0.33
CA ALA A 63 -3.26 -2.02 -0.76
C ALA A 63 -3.46 -1.09 -1.97
N LEU A 64 -4.57 -1.18 -2.70
CA LEU A 64 -4.62 -0.63 -4.05
C LEU A 64 -5.01 0.85 -4.09
N SER A 65 -4.03 1.67 -4.49
CA SER A 65 -4.15 2.83 -5.37
C SER A 65 -4.81 2.58 -6.76
N PHE A 66 -5.61 1.52 -6.94
CA PHE A 66 -6.02 0.96 -8.25
C PHE A 66 -7.53 0.72 -8.40
N GLY A 67 -8.35 1.29 -7.52
CA GLY A 67 -9.78 1.49 -7.83
C GLY A 67 -10.73 0.32 -7.55
N GLY A 68 -10.37 -0.72 -6.78
CA GLY A 68 -11.34 -1.72 -6.30
C GLY A 68 -10.73 -3.05 -5.83
N TYR A 69 -11.59 -4.05 -5.60
CA TYR A 69 -11.22 -5.41 -5.19
C TYR A 69 -10.82 -6.34 -6.36
N TRP A 70 -11.08 -5.92 -7.60
CA TRP A 70 -10.68 -6.62 -8.82
C TRP A 70 -10.63 -5.65 -10.00
N ALA A 71 -9.54 -5.63 -10.75
CA ALA A 71 -9.34 -4.68 -11.85
C ALA A 71 -8.96 -5.35 -13.19
N TRP A 72 -9.05 -6.69 -13.28
CA TRP A 72 -8.64 -7.47 -14.46
C TRP A 72 -7.17 -7.29 -14.84
N ASP A 73 -6.29 -7.05 -13.87
CA ASP A 73 -4.86 -6.96 -14.11
C ASP A 73 -4.34 -8.29 -14.73
N PRO A 74 -3.43 -8.24 -15.73
CA PRO A 74 -2.90 -9.44 -16.39
C PRO A 74 -2.40 -10.53 -15.43
N VAL A 75 -1.73 -10.18 -14.33
CA VAL A 75 -1.19 -11.16 -13.38
C VAL A 75 -2.30 -11.79 -12.56
N GLU A 76 -3.28 -11.00 -12.12
CA GLU A 76 -4.50 -11.51 -11.47
C GLU A 76 -5.24 -12.50 -12.38
N ASN A 77 -5.44 -12.13 -13.64
CA ASN A 77 -6.09 -12.97 -14.66
C ASN A 77 -5.37 -14.31 -14.85
N MET A 78 -4.04 -14.31 -14.85
CA MET A 78 -3.24 -15.54 -15.02
C MET A 78 -3.23 -16.44 -13.80
N SER A 79 -3.67 -15.96 -12.65
CA SER A 79 -4.00 -16.82 -11.51
C SER A 79 -5.41 -17.41 -11.60
N LEU A 80 -6.37 -16.63 -12.14
CA LEU A 80 -7.79 -17.00 -12.26
C LEU A 80 -8.06 -18.06 -13.35
N VAL A 81 -7.47 -17.91 -14.54
CA VAL A 81 -7.73 -18.81 -15.69
C VAL A 81 -7.43 -20.29 -15.37
N PRO A 82 -6.25 -20.65 -14.80
CA PRO A 82 -5.99 -22.04 -14.43
C PRO A 82 -7.00 -22.60 -13.43
N TRP A 83 -7.51 -21.76 -12.52
CA TRP A 83 -8.52 -22.13 -11.54
C TRP A 83 -9.88 -22.41 -12.20
N ILE A 84 -10.33 -21.55 -13.13
CA ILE A 84 -11.57 -21.77 -13.90
C ILE A 84 -11.51 -23.11 -14.66
N VAL A 85 -10.38 -23.38 -15.34
CA VAL A 85 -10.17 -24.64 -16.07
C VAL A 85 -10.13 -25.84 -15.12
N LEU A 86 -9.52 -25.70 -13.93
CA LEU A 86 -9.53 -26.74 -12.91
C LEU A 86 -10.95 -27.03 -12.41
N VAL A 87 -11.75 -26.00 -12.14
CA VAL A 87 -13.15 -26.14 -11.72
C VAL A 87 -13.96 -26.85 -12.81
N ALA A 88 -13.77 -26.51 -14.09
CA ALA A 88 -14.36 -27.25 -15.20
C ALA A 88 -13.95 -28.73 -15.17
N GLY A 89 -12.65 -29.02 -14.99
CA GLY A 89 -12.13 -30.39 -14.88
C GLY A 89 -12.70 -31.17 -13.70
N ILE A 90 -12.98 -30.53 -12.57
CA ILE A 90 -13.64 -31.16 -11.41
C ILE A 90 -15.07 -31.57 -11.76
N HIS A 91 -15.81 -30.71 -12.48
CA HIS A 91 -17.18 -31.00 -12.89
C HIS A 91 -17.22 -32.15 -13.91
N THR A 92 -16.36 -32.14 -14.92
CA THR A 92 -16.28 -33.27 -15.86
C THR A 92 -15.78 -34.54 -15.19
N ASN A 93 -14.91 -34.46 -14.17
CA ASN A 93 -14.48 -35.62 -13.39
C ASN A 93 -15.65 -36.26 -12.64
N LEU A 94 -16.53 -35.44 -12.05
CA LEU A 94 -17.76 -35.93 -11.42
C LEU A 94 -18.65 -36.67 -12.43
N VAL A 95 -18.80 -36.12 -13.64
CA VAL A 95 -19.53 -36.78 -14.74
C VAL A 95 -18.87 -38.12 -15.12
N ALA A 96 -17.56 -38.13 -15.34
CA ALA A 96 -16.80 -39.31 -15.72
C ALA A 96 -16.84 -40.41 -14.68
N LYS A 97 -16.71 -40.05 -13.40
CA LYS A 97 -16.83 -41.00 -12.30
C LYS A 97 -18.25 -41.57 -12.17
N SER A 98 -19.29 -40.75 -12.38
CA SER A 98 -20.68 -41.17 -12.15
C SER A 98 -21.29 -41.93 -13.33
N THR A 99 -20.89 -41.60 -14.56
CA THR A 99 -21.57 -42.09 -15.76
C THR A 99 -20.62 -42.66 -16.81
N GLY A 100 -19.30 -42.48 -16.69
CA GLY A 100 -18.33 -42.86 -17.71
C GLY A 100 -18.23 -41.92 -18.91
N PHE A 101 -19.06 -40.87 -18.99
CA PHE A 101 -18.94 -39.81 -20.00
C PHE A 101 -17.79 -38.85 -19.69
N SER A 102 -17.36 -38.02 -20.65
CA SER A 102 -16.39 -36.94 -20.44
C SER A 102 -15.02 -37.36 -19.86
N VAL A 103 -14.61 -38.63 -19.98
CA VAL A 103 -13.29 -39.11 -19.51
C VAL A 103 -12.16 -38.35 -20.23
N GLY A 104 -12.23 -38.26 -21.56
CA GLY A 104 -11.26 -37.51 -22.37
C GLY A 104 -11.23 -36.03 -21.99
N ALA A 105 -12.40 -35.39 -21.86
CA ALA A 105 -12.50 -33.98 -21.46
C ALA A 105 -11.88 -33.73 -20.07
N THR A 106 -12.10 -34.64 -19.12
CA THR A 106 -11.48 -34.54 -17.78
C THR A 106 -9.97 -34.57 -17.84
N MET A 107 -9.39 -35.48 -18.64
CA MET A 107 -7.94 -35.52 -18.86
C MET A 107 -7.44 -34.21 -19.48
N SER A 108 -8.08 -33.75 -20.55
CA SER A 108 -7.70 -32.52 -21.25
C SER A 108 -7.76 -31.29 -20.34
N LEU A 109 -8.78 -31.16 -19.49
CA LEU A 109 -8.93 -30.02 -18.58
C LEU A 109 -7.89 -30.04 -17.45
N TYR A 110 -7.54 -31.22 -16.91
CA TYR A 110 -6.45 -31.32 -15.93
C TYR A 110 -5.07 -31.07 -16.55
N PHE A 111 -4.84 -31.49 -17.81
CA PHE A 111 -3.65 -31.10 -18.54
C PHE A 111 -3.59 -29.59 -18.76
N LEU A 112 -4.66 -29.01 -19.29
CA LEU A 112 -4.74 -27.61 -19.61
C LEU A 112 -4.59 -26.72 -18.37
N SER A 113 -5.20 -27.09 -17.24
CA SER A 113 -5.07 -26.32 -15.99
C SER A 113 -3.60 -26.22 -15.53
N PHE A 114 -2.86 -27.33 -15.51
CA PHE A 114 -1.45 -27.30 -15.13
C PHE A 114 -0.56 -26.60 -16.16
N ILE A 115 -0.82 -26.80 -17.45
CA ILE A 115 -0.15 -26.04 -18.53
C ILE A 115 -0.35 -24.53 -18.33
N LEU A 116 -1.57 -24.10 -18.00
CA LEU A 116 -1.88 -22.70 -17.74
C LEU A 116 -1.22 -22.17 -16.46
N VAL A 117 -1.00 -22.99 -15.43
CA VAL A 117 -0.20 -22.61 -14.25
C VAL A 117 1.27 -22.36 -14.64
N VAL A 118 1.85 -23.22 -15.47
CA VAL A 118 3.22 -23.05 -15.96
C VAL A 118 3.30 -21.82 -16.88
N TYR A 119 2.30 -21.62 -17.74
CA TYR A 119 2.18 -20.42 -18.58
C TYR A 119 2.02 -19.13 -17.77
N SER A 120 1.25 -19.15 -16.69
CA SER A 120 1.12 -18.06 -15.73
C SER A 120 2.47 -17.68 -15.11
N SER A 121 3.29 -18.69 -14.79
CA SER A 121 4.66 -18.48 -14.30
C SER A 121 5.56 -17.86 -15.37
N PHE A 122 5.42 -18.26 -16.65
CA PHE A 122 6.13 -17.63 -17.76
C PHE A 122 5.73 -16.15 -17.92
N LEU A 123 4.44 -15.85 -17.95
CA LEU A 123 3.94 -14.48 -18.14
C LEU A 123 4.40 -13.53 -17.03
N THR A 124 4.36 -13.98 -15.78
CA THR A 124 4.69 -13.16 -14.61
C THR A 124 6.20 -12.97 -14.41
N ARG A 125 7.05 -13.86 -14.93
CA ARG A 125 8.50 -13.89 -14.62
C ARG A 125 9.44 -13.74 -15.83
N SER A 126 8.92 -13.79 -17.05
CA SER A 126 9.69 -13.47 -18.26
C SER A 126 9.92 -11.96 -18.45
N GLY A 127 9.12 -11.13 -17.77
CA GLY A 127 9.07 -9.68 -17.98
C GLY A 127 8.29 -9.25 -19.22
N ILE A 128 7.60 -10.17 -19.89
CA ILE A 128 6.75 -9.87 -21.05
C ILE A 128 5.54 -8.98 -20.71
N LEU A 129 5.13 -8.99 -19.43
CA LEU A 129 4.05 -8.16 -18.91
C LEU A 129 4.53 -6.84 -18.29
N GLY A 130 5.83 -6.52 -18.35
CA GLY A 130 6.45 -5.41 -17.61
C GLY A 130 5.78 -4.04 -17.82
N ASP A 131 5.30 -3.76 -19.04
CA ASP A 131 4.64 -2.49 -19.37
C ASP A 131 3.10 -2.53 -19.21
N SER A 132 2.54 -3.72 -18.95
CA SER A 132 1.09 -3.97 -18.99
C SER A 132 0.48 -4.39 -17.65
N SER A 133 1.31 -4.66 -16.64
CA SER A 133 0.85 -5.05 -15.32
C SER A 133 1.70 -4.45 -14.21
N ALA A 134 1.03 -3.93 -13.19
CA ALA A 134 1.67 -3.43 -11.98
C ALA A 134 2.25 -4.56 -11.09
N HIS A 135 1.84 -5.80 -11.32
CA HIS A 135 2.25 -6.97 -10.54
C HIS A 135 3.33 -7.81 -11.22
N ALA A 136 3.80 -7.39 -12.40
CA ALA A 136 4.84 -8.12 -13.12
C ALA A 136 6.15 -8.11 -12.31
N PHE A 137 6.80 -9.28 -12.19
CA PHE A 137 8.11 -9.35 -11.55
C PHE A 137 9.20 -8.83 -12.49
N THR A 138 10.27 -8.29 -11.91
CA THR A 138 11.46 -7.86 -12.67
C THR A 138 12.03 -9.02 -13.49
N GLN A 139 12.55 -8.73 -14.68
CA GLN A 139 13.18 -9.73 -15.56
C GLN A 139 14.31 -10.47 -14.83
N MET A 140 14.18 -11.79 -14.70
CA MET A 140 15.18 -12.66 -14.04
C MET A 140 16.11 -13.39 -15.02
N GLY A 141 16.04 -13.10 -16.33
CA GLY A 141 16.82 -13.80 -17.35
C GLY A 141 16.46 -15.28 -17.54
N LEU A 142 15.31 -15.72 -17.02
CA LEU A 142 14.83 -17.12 -17.04
C LEU A 142 13.86 -17.41 -18.21
N GLU A 143 13.74 -16.52 -19.18
CA GLU A 143 12.72 -16.57 -20.23
C GLU A 143 12.77 -17.90 -21.01
N TRP A 144 13.92 -18.27 -21.56
CA TRP A 144 14.06 -19.48 -22.37
C TRP A 144 13.90 -20.78 -21.56
N GLN A 145 14.32 -20.79 -20.30
CA GLN A 145 14.11 -21.93 -19.39
C GLN A 145 12.61 -22.13 -19.14
N LEU A 146 11.86 -21.04 -18.94
CA LEU A 146 10.41 -21.07 -18.78
C LEU A 146 9.70 -21.49 -20.09
N VAL A 147 10.17 -21.03 -21.25
CA VAL A 147 9.65 -21.46 -22.57
C VAL A 147 9.87 -22.95 -22.78
N ILE A 148 11.07 -23.47 -22.51
CA ILE A 148 11.38 -24.91 -22.60
C ILE A 148 10.49 -25.69 -21.64
N PHE A 149 10.33 -25.24 -20.41
CA PHE A 149 9.47 -25.89 -19.42
C PHE A 149 8.00 -25.91 -19.85
N CYS A 150 7.46 -24.77 -20.33
CA CYS A 150 6.12 -24.69 -20.94
C CYS A 150 5.97 -25.69 -22.09
N SER A 151 6.98 -25.77 -22.97
CA SER A 151 6.97 -26.63 -24.15
C SER A 151 6.94 -28.10 -23.77
N ILE A 152 7.79 -28.54 -22.82
CA ILE A 152 7.83 -29.93 -22.34
C ILE A 152 6.49 -30.34 -21.71
N VAL A 153 5.97 -29.49 -20.80
CA VAL A 153 4.71 -29.77 -20.08
C VAL A 153 3.50 -29.73 -21.01
N SER A 154 3.57 -29.02 -22.13
CA SER A 154 2.49 -28.98 -23.12
C SER A 154 2.57 -30.12 -24.14
N ILE A 155 3.76 -30.36 -24.72
CA ILE A 155 3.94 -31.28 -25.85
C ILE A 155 3.84 -32.74 -25.40
N ILE A 156 4.44 -33.12 -24.27
CA ILE A 156 4.47 -34.53 -23.85
C ILE A 156 3.06 -35.07 -23.56
N PRO A 157 2.23 -34.43 -22.70
CA PRO A 157 0.87 -34.91 -22.45
C PRO A 157 0.00 -34.86 -23.70
N LEU A 158 0.17 -33.85 -24.55
CA LEU A 158 -0.55 -33.73 -25.82
C LEU A 158 -0.21 -34.89 -26.78
N ALA A 159 1.06 -35.26 -26.90
CA ALA A 159 1.50 -36.39 -27.73
C ALA A 159 0.90 -37.72 -27.22
N TYR A 160 0.89 -37.95 -25.90
CA TYR A 160 0.20 -39.09 -25.32
C TYR A 160 -1.31 -39.05 -25.56
N PHE A 161 -1.93 -37.87 -25.41
CA PHE A 161 -3.36 -37.67 -25.65
C PHE A 161 -3.75 -38.03 -27.09
N ILE A 162 -3.06 -37.47 -28.08
CA ILE A 162 -3.33 -37.73 -29.49
C ILE A 162 -3.06 -39.19 -29.85
N SER A 163 -1.90 -39.74 -29.44
CA SER A 163 -1.52 -41.12 -29.80
C SER A 163 -2.43 -42.20 -29.19
N ARG A 164 -3.08 -41.90 -28.05
CA ARG A 164 -3.97 -42.83 -27.34
C ARG A 164 -5.44 -42.43 -27.39
N TYR A 165 -5.79 -41.38 -28.13
CA TYR A 165 -7.16 -40.83 -28.17
C TYR A 165 -8.22 -41.89 -28.49
N LYS A 166 -7.94 -42.76 -29.48
CA LYS A 166 -8.84 -43.84 -29.89
C LYS A 166 -9.04 -44.95 -28.84
N LEU A 167 -8.17 -45.01 -27.82
CA LEU A 167 -8.27 -45.99 -26.73
C LEU A 167 -9.06 -45.45 -25.54
N ILE A 168 -9.32 -44.14 -25.49
CA ILE A 168 -10.09 -43.53 -24.41
C ILE A 168 -11.54 -44.05 -24.53
N PRO A 169 -12.14 -44.57 -23.45
CA PRO A 169 -13.51 -45.05 -23.48
C PRO A 169 -14.47 -43.96 -23.96
N GLN A 170 -15.18 -44.24 -25.04
CA GLN A 170 -16.28 -43.42 -25.54
C GLN A 170 -17.58 -44.20 -25.38
N LYS A 171 -18.60 -43.57 -24.80
CA LYS A 171 -19.95 -44.15 -24.79
C LYS A 171 -20.61 -43.88 -26.12
N GLU A 172 -21.18 -44.91 -26.74
CA GLU A 172 -21.90 -44.81 -28.02
C GLU A 172 -23.23 -44.06 -27.90
N SER A 173 -23.84 -44.04 -26.71
CA SER A 173 -25.09 -43.31 -26.48
C SER A 173 -24.82 -41.84 -26.23
N GLU A 174 -25.61 -40.95 -26.83
CA GLU A 174 -25.58 -39.52 -26.48
C GLU A 174 -26.06 -39.26 -25.04
N GLU A 175 -25.53 -38.21 -24.44
CA GLU A 175 -25.99 -37.70 -23.15
C GLU A 175 -27.42 -37.14 -23.32
N GLN A 176 -28.34 -37.54 -22.45
CA GLN A 176 -29.72 -37.07 -22.53
C GLN A 176 -29.81 -35.61 -22.06
N PHE A 177 -30.57 -34.78 -22.78
CA PHE A 177 -30.74 -33.35 -22.46
C PHE A 177 -31.27 -33.10 -21.04
N HIS A 178 -32.12 -33.99 -20.50
CA HIS A 178 -32.67 -33.86 -19.13
C HIS A 178 -31.77 -34.48 -18.04
N SER A 179 -30.56 -34.92 -18.40
CA SER A 179 -29.62 -35.52 -17.45
C SER A 179 -28.74 -34.47 -16.77
N ARG A 180 -28.26 -34.80 -15.57
CA ARG A 180 -27.32 -33.92 -14.84
C ARG A 180 -25.97 -33.84 -15.56
N GLU A 181 -25.50 -34.95 -16.11
CA GLU A 181 -24.22 -35.03 -16.82
C GLU A 181 -24.14 -34.05 -17.99
N PHE A 182 -25.19 -33.97 -18.81
CA PHE A 182 -25.27 -33.05 -19.94
C PHE A 182 -25.08 -31.59 -19.51
N TRP A 183 -25.85 -31.11 -18.53
CA TRP A 183 -25.77 -29.72 -18.10
C TRP A 183 -24.49 -29.40 -17.32
N MET A 184 -23.91 -30.37 -16.63
CA MET A 184 -22.59 -30.21 -16.01
C MET A 184 -21.48 -30.10 -17.07
N PHE A 185 -21.59 -30.85 -18.17
CA PHE A 185 -20.67 -30.74 -19.30
C PHE A 185 -20.80 -29.38 -19.99
N ILE A 186 -22.03 -28.92 -20.29
CA ILE A 186 -22.28 -27.58 -20.85
C ILE A 186 -21.74 -26.48 -19.92
N GLY A 187 -21.97 -26.58 -18.61
CA GLY A 187 -21.40 -25.63 -17.64
C GLY A 187 -19.87 -25.63 -17.65
N SER A 188 -19.24 -26.80 -17.80
CA SER A 188 -17.79 -26.91 -17.93
C SER A 188 -17.27 -26.26 -19.21
N LEU A 189 -18.03 -26.34 -20.32
CA LEU A 189 -17.70 -25.66 -21.58
C LEU A 189 -17.82 -24.13 -21.45
N VAL A 190 -18.84 -23.63 -20.74
CA VAL A 190 -18.98 -22.19 -20.44
C VAL A 190 -17.79 -21.68 -19.65
N LEU A 191 -17.33 -22.43 -18.63
CA LEU A 191 -16.13 -22.10 -17.87
C LEU A 191 -14.86 -22.12 -18.76
N LEU A 192 -14.70 -23.14 -19.61
CA LEU A 192 -13.59 -23.20 -20.55
C LEU A 192 -13.60 -21.99 -21.51
N PHE A 193 -14.76 -21.60 -22.02
CA PHE A 193 -14.90 -20.44 -22.89
C PHE A 193 -14.54 -19.13 -22.18
N SER A 194 -14.96 -18.97 -20.92
CA SER A 194 -14.54 -17.85 -20.08
C SER A 194 -13.02 -17.77 -19.94
N ALA A 195 -12.38 -18.90 -19.62
CA ALA A 195 -10.93 -18.98 -19.53
C ALA A 195 -10.24 -18.60 -20.85
N LEU A 196 -10.74 -19.08 -22.00
CA LEU A 196 -10.20 -18.76 -23.32
C LEU A 196 -10.29 -17.27 -23.64
N LEU A 197 -11.42 -16.61 -23.35
CA LEU A 197 -11.59 -15.17 -23.58
C LEU A 197 -10.60 -14.34 -22.75
N ILE A 198 -10.44 -14.68 -21.46
CA ILE A 198 -9.50 -13.98 -20.58
C ILE A 198 -8.06 -14.21 -21.06
N SER A 199 -7.69 -15.47 -21.32
CA SER A 199 -6.35 -15.83 -21.81
C SER A 199 -6.02 -15.12 -23.12
N PHE A 200 -6.95 -15.04 -24.07
CA PHE A 200 -6.71 -14.40 -25.36
C PHE A 200 -6.31 -12.93 -25.18
N THR A 201 -7.09 -12.16 -24.41
CA THR A 201 -6.77 -10.74 -24.18
C THR A 201 -5.51 -10.56 -23.35
N THR A 202 -5.31 -11.37 -22.31
CA THR A 202 -4.11 -11.25 -21.46
C THR A 202 -2.82 -11.65 -22.19
N SER A 203 -2.92 -12.48 -23.23
CA SER A 203 -1.77 -12.97 -24.01
C SER A 203 -1.39 -12.06 -25.19
N ILE A 204 -2.04 -10.91 -25.38
CA ILE A 204 -1.72 -9.95 -26.48
C ILE A 204 -0.22 -9.63 -26.53
N PRO A 205 0.47 -9.29 -25.41
CA PRO A 205 1.92 -9.04 -25.44
C PRO A 205 2.74 -10.25 -25.94
N VAL A 206 2.29 -11.47 -25.62
CA VAL A 206 2.94 -12.70 -26.07
C VAL A 206 2.78 -12.89 -27.57
N TYR A 207 1.59 -12.63 -28.11
CA TYR A 207 1.35 -12.72 -29.56
C TYR A 207 2.22 -11.73 -30.33
N ASN A 208 2.34 -10.49 -29.85
CA ASN A 208 3.23 -9.50 -30.46
C ASN A 208 4.69 -9.97 -30.44
N LYS A 209 5.19 -10.51 -29.32
CA LYS A 209 6.54 -11.07 -29.24
C LYS A 209 6.76 -12.26 -30.17
N ILE A 210 5.78 -13.15 -30.31
CA ILE A 210 5.86 -14.27 -31.25
C ILE A 210 5.94 -13.76 -32.69
N LEU A 211 5.13 -12.75 -33.05
CA LEU A 211 5.17 -12.10 -34.36
C LEU A 211 6.53 -11.47 -34.64
N ASP A 212 7.15 -10.81 -33.65
CA ASP A 212 8.49 -10.24 -33.79
C ASP A 212 9.55 -11.30 -34.07
N GLN A 213 9.50 -12.44 -33.36
CA GLN A 213 10.44 -13.54 -33.58
C GLN A 213 10.24 -14.19 -34.95
N PHE A 214 8.99 -14.33 -35.40
CA PHE A 214 8.68 -14.85 -36.73
C PHE A 214 9.09 -13.87 -37.84
N GLY A 215 8.87 -12.57 -37.64
CA GLY A 215 9.33 -11.52 -38.54
C GLY A 215 10.86 -11.50 -38.68
N LYS A 216 11.60 -11.67 -37.57
CA LYS A 216 13.06 -11.84 -37.59
C LYS A 216 13.49 -13.07 -38.38
N LEU A 217 12.81 -14.20 -38.19
CA LEU A 217 13.11 -15.44 -38.91
C LEU A 217 12.90 -15.30 -40.42
N LEU A 218 11.84 -14.59 -40.84
CA LEU A 218 11.50 -14.37 -42.24
C LEU A 218 12.14 -13.12 -42.86
N ASN A 219 12.86 -12.32 -42.07
CA ASN A 219 13.38 -11.01 -42.45
C ASN A 219 12.30 -10.04 -42.98
N ILE A 220 11.12 -10.03 -42.36
CA ILE A 220 9.97 -9.17 -42.69
C ILE A 220 9.49 -8.48 -41.40
N SER A 221 9.17 -7.18 -41.46
CA SER A 221 8.55 -6.49 -40.32
C SER A 221 7.10 -6.95 -40.12
N MET A 222 6.76 -7.33 -38.88
CA MET A 222 5.41 -7.76 -38.49
C MET A 222 4.70 -6.72 -37.61
N GLU A 223 5.24 -5.51 -37.49
CA GLU A 223 4.73 -4.46 -36.60
C GLU A 223 3.29 -4.05 -36.92
N SER A 224 2.89 -4.07 -38.20
CA SER A 224 1.51 -3.79 -38.63
C SER A 224 0.48 -4.80 -38.13
N TRP A 225 0.91 -5.96 -37.63
CA TRP A 225 0.06 -7.01 -37.07
C TRP A 225 -0.03 -6.96 -35.54
N HIS A 226 0.71 -6.05 -34.90
CA HIS A 226 0.66 -5.88 -33.46
C HIS A 226 -0.72 -5.41 -33.01
N ARG A 227 -1.14 -5.92 -31.85
CA ARG A 227 -2.34 -5.44 -31.18
C ARG A 227 -1.97 -4.74 -29.88
N SER A 228 -2.66 -3.63 -29.61
CA SER A 228 -2.56 -2.98 -28.30
C SER A 228 -3.51 -3.68 -27.31
N PRO A 229 -3.10 -3.85 -26.04
CA PRO A 229 -4.03 -4.20 -24.96
C PRO A 229 -5.21 -3.22 -24.89
N PRO A 230 -6.36 -3.63 -24.34
CA PRO A 230 -7.52 -2.76 -24.21
C PRO A 230 -7.22 -1.57 -23.29
N LEU A 231 -7.63 -0.36 -23.71
CA LEU A 231 -7.47 0.87 -22.91
C LEU A 231 -8.29 0.83 -21.61
N GLU A 232 -9.45 0.18 -21.66
CA GLU A 232 -10.39 0.03 -20.53
C GLU A 232 -10.60 -1.47 -20.21
N PRO A 233 -9.67 -2.11 -19.48
CA PRO A 233 -9.72 -3.56 -19.21
C PRO A 233 -11.02 -3.98 -18.53
N ILE A 234 -11.52 -3.18 -17.58
CA ILE A 234 -12.73 -3.48 -16.82
C ILE A 234 -13.93 -3.60 -17.74
N THR A 235 -14.16 -2.60 -18.59
CA THR A 235 -15.28 -2.60 -19.54
C THR A 235 -15.14 -3.74 -20.56
N HIS A 236 -13.93 -3.95 -21.08
CA HIS A 236 -13.65 -5.00 -22.07
C HIS A 236 -13.91 -6.41 -21.53
N HIS A 237 -13.52 -6.72 -20.30
CA HIS A 237 -13.75 -8.05 -19.73
C HIS A 237 -15.20 -8.23 -19.26
N ASN A 238 -15.78 -7.21 -18.62
CA ASN A 238 -17.13 -7.29 -18.07
C ASN A 238 -18.20 -7.52 -19.14
N GLN A 239 -18.01 -7.02 -20.37
CA GLN A 239 -18.97 -7.23 -21.45
C GLN A 239 -19.21 -8.73 -21.76
N TYR A 240 -18.19 -9.58 -21.54
CA TYR A 240 -18.30 -11.03 -21.76
C TYR A 240 -18.53 -11.78 -20.44
N GLN A 241 -17.77 -11.45 -19.40
CA GLN A 241 -17.75 -12.20 -18.15
C GLN A 241 -19.04 -12.03 -17.34
N LEU A 242 -19.78 -10.93 -17.54
CA LEU A 242 -21.14 -10.79 -17.01
C LEU A 242 -22.05 -11.92 -17.49
N TRP A 243 -22.05 -12.22 -18.79
CA TRP A 243 -22.88 -13.27 -19.37
C TRP A 243 -22.44 -14.66 -18.96
N ILE A 244 -21.12 -14.88 -18.84
CA ILE A 244 -20.59 -16.10 -18.24
C ILE A 244 -21.13 -16.27 -16.82
N GLY A 245 -21.09 -15.22 -15.99
CA GLY A 245 -21.64 -15.24 -14.64
C GLY A 245 -23.13 -15.62 -14.61
N VAL A 246 -23.94 -15.01 -15.49
CA VAL A 246 -25.36 -15.36 -15.67
C VAL A 246 -25.52 -16.84 -16.00
N LEU A 247 -24.80 -17.34 -16.99
CA LEU A 247 -24.92 -18.72 -17.45
C LEU A 247 -24.50 -19.71 -16.35
N VAL A 248 -23.37 -19.47 -15.67
CA VAL A 248 -22.90 -20.33 -14.58
C VAL A 248 -23.91 -20.35 -13.42
N ALA A 249 -24.47 -19.20 -13.05
CA ALA A 249 -25.48 -19.11 -11.99
C ALA A 249 -26.77 -19.87 -12.35
N VAL A 250 -27.30 -19.67 -13.57
CA VAL A 250 -28.51 -20.36 -14.05
C VAL A 250 -28.27 -21.88 -14.17
N LEU A 251 -27.16 -22.31 -14.77
CA LEU A 251 -26.83 -23.73 -14.93
C LEU A 251 -26.63 -24.41 -13.57
N SER A 252 -25.97 -23.76 -12.61
CA SER A 252 -25.81 -24.27 -11.24
C SER A 252 -27.17 -24.43 -10.54
N SER A 253 -28.06 -23.46 -10.73
CA SER A 253 -29.40 -23.45 -10.13
C SER A 253 -30.31 -24.57 -10.65
N VAL A 254 -30.24 -24.86 -11.95
CA VAL A 254 -31.08 -25.89 -12.57
C VAL A 254 -30.49 -27.29 -12.34
N SER A 255 -29.17 -27.45 -12.52
CA SER A 255 -28.50 -28.76 -12.46
C SER A 255 -28.53 -29.41 -11.08
N ILE A 256 -28.65 -28.62 -10.00
CA ILE A 256 -28.76 -29.14 -8.62
C ILE A 256 -29.96 -30.08 -8.43
N TYR A 257 -31.04 -29.88 -9.19
CA TYR A 257 -32.27 -30.68 -9.11
C TYR A 257 -32.30 -31.87 -10.10
N LEU A 258 -31.40 -31.90 -11.08
CA LEU A 258 -31.31 -33.01 -12.05
C LEU A 258 -30.66 -34.25 -11.42
N ARG A 259 -30.76 -35.42 -12.04
CA ARG A 259 -30.13 -36.67 -11.58
C ARG A 259 -29.19 -37.23 -12.65
N TYR A 260 -28.16 -37.96 -12.22
CA TYR A 260 -27.29 -38.71 -13.12
C TYR A 260 -28.03 -39.91 -13.71
N LEU A 261 -27.66 -40.32 -14.93
CA LEU A 261 -28.24 -41.48 -15.62
C LEU A 261 -29.77 -41.39 -15.66
N GLY A 262 -30.28 -40.23 -16.10
CA GLY A 262 -31.73 -40.01 -16.26
C GLY A 262 -32.36 -41.19 -17.00
N ASP A 263 -33.41 -41.76 -16.42
CA ASP A 263 -34.18 -42.83 -17.06
C ASP A 263 -34.70 -42.30 -18.40
N ARG A 264 -34.46 -43.06 -19.47
CA ARG A 264 -34.85 -42.71 -20.85
C ARG A 264 -36.35 -42.45 -20.99
N SER A 265 -37.16 -42.95 -20.05
CA SER A 265 -38.63 -42.82 -20.04
C SER A 265 -39.14 -41.63 -19.21
N LEU A 266 -38.34 -41.07 -18.30
CA LEU A 266 -38.80 -40.06 -17.35
C LEU A 266 -38.67 -38.64 -17.93
N LYS A 267 -39.79 -38.09 -18.38
CA LYS A 267 -39.97 -36.64 -18.57
C LYS A 267 -39.64 -35.91 -17.25
N LEU A 268 -39.07 -34.71 -17.32
CA LEU A 268 -38.87 -33.82 -16.18
C LEU A 268 -40.14 -33.79 -15.32
N GLY A 269 -40.09 -34.39 -14.13
CA GLY A 269 -41.29 -34.59 -13.31
C GLY A 269 -41.84 -33.26 -12.78
N LYS A 270 -43.14 -33.21 -12.49
CA LYS A 270 -43.79 -32.06 -11.80
C LYS A 270 -42.95 -31.51 -10.62
N PRO A 271 -42.32 -32.33 -9.75
CA PRO A 271 -41.51 -31.81 -8.64
C PRO A 271 -40.29 -30.99 -9.07
N PHE A 272 -39.65 -31.31 -10.21
CA PHE A 272 -38.53 -30.54 -10.74
C PHE A 272 -39.02 -29.15 -11.18
N LEU A 273 -40.08 -29.11 -11.99
CA LEU A 273 -40.64 -27.86 -12.51
C LEU A 273 -41.13 -26.95 -11.39
N ILE A 274 -41.79 -27.51 -10.36
CA ILE A 274 -42.24 -26.75 -9.19
C ILE A 274 -41.05 -26.11 -8.48
N ARG A 275 -39.97 -26.86 -8.22
CA ARG A 275 -38.80 -26.34 -7.49
C ARG A 275 -38.09 -25.25 -8.26
N VAL A 276 -37.80 -25.48 -9.54
CA VAL A 276 -37.14 -24.48 -10.40
C VAL A 276 -38.00 -23.22 -10.53
N SER A 277 -39.32 -23.38 -10.77
CA SER A 277 -40.24 -22.24 -10.91
C SER A 277 -40.37 -21.47 -9.59
N LEU A 278 -40.47 -22.17 -8.46
CA LEU A 278 -40.53 -21.54 -7.14
C LEU A 278 -39.26 -20.73 -6.84
N SER A 279 -38.08 -21.33 -7.05
CA SER A 279 -36.80 -20.62 -6.89
C SER A 279 -36.71 -19.39 -7.79
N LEU A 280 -37.19 -19.49 -9.03
CA LEU A 280 -37.18 -18.39 -9.99
C LEU A 280 -38.15 -17.27 -9.61
N VAL A 281 -39.37 -17.60 -9.16
CA VAL A 281 -40.36 -16.62 -8.69
C VAL A 281 -39.83 -15.87 -7.47
N ILE A 282 -39.26 -16.58 -6.48
CA ILE A 282 -38.64 -15.94 -5.32
C ILE A 282 -37.46 -15.06 -5.76
N ALA A 283 -36.65 -15.52 -6.71
CA ALA A 283 -35.54 -14.73 -7.24
C ALA A 283 -36.02 -13.42 -7.90
N PHE A 284 -37.10 -13.44 -8.69
CA PHE A 284 -37.69 -12.23 -9.25
C PHE A 284 -38.21 -11.27 -8.18
N ILE A 285 -38.87 -11.78 -7.14
CA ILE A 285 -39.34 -10.97 -6.01
C ILE A 285 -38.16 -10.33 -5.26
N LEU A 286 -37.11 -11.09 -4.97
CA LEU A 286 -35.93 -10.58 -4.27
C LEU A 286 -35.13 -9.60 -5.15
N SER A 287 -35.04 -9.84 -6.46
CA SER A 287 -34.49 -8.87 -7.40
C SER A 287 -35.28 -7.58 -7.42
N TRP A 288 -36.62 -7.65 -7.46
CA TRP A 288 -37.49 -6.48 -7.40
C TRP A 288 -37.26 -5.67 -6.11
N ILE A 289 -37.16 -6.34 -4.96
CA ILE A 289 -36.82 -5.69 -3.68
C ILE A 289 -35.41 -5.08 -3.73
N SER A 290 -34.46 -5.77 -4.36
CA SER A 290 -33.08 -5.30 -4.46
C SER A 290 -32.94 -4.06 -5.34
N LEU A 291 -33.87 -3.80 -6.27
CA LEU A 291 -33.85 -2.59 -7.11
C LEU A 291 -33.85 -1.30 -6.31
N TYR A 292 -34.47 -1.28 -5.12
CA TYR A 292 -34.47 -0.11 -4.23
C TYR A 292 -33.07 0.27 -3.70
N SER A 293 -32.09 -0.63 -3.83
CA SER A 293 -30.71 -0.39 -3.42
C SER A 293 -29.83 0.21 -4.52
N PHE A 294 -30.37 0.41 -5.73
CA PHE A 294 -29.63 0.94 -6.88
C PHE A 294 -30.29 2.21 -7.41
N GLU A 295 -29.52 3.28 -7.62
CA GLU A 295 -30.05 4.51 -8.24
C GLU A 295 -30.32 4.32 -9.74
N LYS A 296 -29.38 3.70 -10.46
CA LYS A 296 -29.50 3.35 -11.88
C LYS A 296 -28.91 1.97 -12.11
N LEU A 297 -29.70 1.08 -12.70
CA LEU A 297 -29.29 -0.28 -13.03
C LEU A 297 -29.47 -0.53 -14.53
N HIS A 298 -28.38 -0.81 -15.23
CA HIS A 298 -28.45 -1.22 -16.63
C HIS A 298 -29.08 -2.63 -16.76
N TRP A 299 -29.80 -2.89 -17.86
CA TRP A 299 -30.58 -4.12 -18.03
C TRP A 299 -29.73 -5.40 -17.98
N SER A 300 -28.48 -5.37 -18.43
CA SER A 300 -27.56 -6.52 -18.33
C SER A 300 -27.27 -6.88 -16.86
N HIS A 301 -27.11 -5.87 -15.98
CA HIS A 301 -26.91 -6.07 -14.55
C HIS A 301 -28.18 -6.60 -13.87
N LEU A 302 -29.38 -6.22 -14.35
CA LEU A 302 -30.64 -6.79 -13.87
C LEU A 302 -30.73 -8.30 -14.16
N VAL A 303 -30.29 -8.74 -15.33
CA VAL A 303 -30.24 -10.19 -15.65
C VAL A 303 -29.28 -10.92 -14.71
N LEU A 304 -28.10 -10.35 -14.44
CA LEU A 304 -27.16 -10.90 -13.48
C LEU A 304 -27.73 -10.93 -12.06
N LEU A 305 -28.46 -9.90 -11.65
CA LEU A 305 -29.11 -9.82 -10.34
C LEU A 305 -30.12 -10.95 -10.14
N VAL A 306 -30.99 -11.18 -11.13
CA VAL A 306 -31.95 -12.30 -11.12
C VAL A 306 -31.24 -13.64 -11.10
N ALA A 307 -30.18 -13.82 -11.91
CA ALA A 307 -29.42 -15.06 -11.93
C ALA A 307 -28.72 -15.35 -10.59
N ALA A 308 -28.16 -14.33 -9.94
CA ALA A 308 -27.52 -14.43 -8.63
C ALA A 308 -28.52 -14.83 -7.54
N TRP A 309 -29.68 -14.16 -7.47
CA TRP A 309 -30.76 -14.55 -6.56
C TRP A 309 -31.29 -15.95 -6.86
N PHE A 310 -31.37 -16.34 -8.13
CA PHE A 310 -31.81 -17.67 -8.52
C PHE A 310 -30.85 -18.77 -8.04
N ALA A 311 -29.54 -18.52 -8.08
CA ALA A 311 -28.52 -19.42 -7.51
C ALA A 311 -28.67 -19.58 -5.99
N ILE A 312 -28.91 -18.48 -5.27
CA ILE A 312 -29.11 -18.48 -3.82
C ILE A 312 -30.40 -19.22 -3.46
N CYS A 313 -31.52 -18.85 -4.08
CA CYS A 313 -32.83 -19.44 -3.79
C CYS A 313 -32.85 -20.94 -4.10
N SER A 314 -32.27 -21.35 -5.23
CA SER A 314 -32.19 -22.76 -5.61
C SER A 314 -31.34 -23.56 -4.61
N SER A 315 -30.20 -23.01 -4.19
CA SER A 315 -29.34 -23.65 -3.19
C SER A 315 -30.02 -23.76 -1.83
N ALA A 316 -30.71 -22.70 -1.38
CA ALA A 316 -31.44 -22.69 -0.12
C ALA A 316 -32.62 -23.68 -0.12
N LEU A 317 -33.44 -23.68 -1.18
CA LEU A 317 -34.59 -24.59 -1.30
C LEU A 317 -34.15 -26.05 -1.42
N TYR A 318 -33.01 -26.32 -2.07
CA TYR A 318 -32.43 -27.66 -2.12
C TYR A 318 -32.06 -28.17 -0.72
N LEU A 319 -31.50 -27.32 0.13
CA LEU A 319 -31.15 -27.67 1.51
C LEU A 319 -32.40 -27.95 2.37
N ILE A 320 -33.40 -27.06 2.32
CA ILE A 320 -34.64 -27.17 3.13
C ILE A 320 -35.39 -28.47 2.84
N HIS A 321 -35.44 -28.91 1.58
CA HIS A 321 -36.15 -30.12 1.19
C HIS A 321 -35.36 -31.42 1.40
N SER A 322 -34.09 -31.33 1.84
CA SER A 322 -33.26 -32.51 2.09
C SER A 322 -33.51 -33.02 3.51
N ILE A 323 -34.16 -34.18 3.62
CA ILE A 323 -34.69 -34.77 4.88
C ILE A 323 -33.60 -35.06 5.94
N ARG A 324 -32.31 -35.07 5.56
CA ARG A 324 -31.17 -35.21 6.49
C ARG A 324 -30.01 -34.32 6.05
N PHE A 325 -29.39 -33.61 6.99
CA PHE A 325 -28.15 -32.87 6.77
C PHE A 325 -27.01 -33.82 6.39
N ASN A 326 -26.72 -33.91 5.09
CA ASN A 326 -25.56 -34.63 4.58
C ASN A 326 -24.42 -33.63 4.29
N PRO A 327 -23.21 -33.82 4.85
CA PRO A 327 -22.07 -32.95 4.60
C PRO A 327 -21.76 -32.71 3.11
N MET A 328 -22.03 -33.70 2.24
CA MET A 328 -21.85 -33.55 0.79
C MET A 328 -22.89 -32.63 0.14
N GLN A 329 -24.13 -32.64 0.64
CA GLN A 329 -25.18 -31.73 0.18
C GLN A 329 -24.92 -30.30 0.68
N SER A 330 -24.48 -30.16 1.94
CA SER A 330 -24.03 -28.87 2.47
C SER A 330 -22.88 -28.30 1.66
N ALA A 331 -21.89 -29.11 1.29
CA ALA A 331 -20.77 -28.68 0.45
C ALA A 331 -21.23 -28.11 -0.91
N LEU A 332 -22.17 -28.81 -1.58
CA LEU A 332 -22.76 -28.37 -2.85
C LEU A 332 -23.49 -27.01 -2.71
N VAL A 333 -24.32 -26.88 -1.67
CA VAL A 333 -25.10 -25.67 -1.38
C VAL A 333 -24.19 -24.50 -1.03
N CYS A 334 -23.16 -24.71 -0.21
CA CYS A 334 -22.20 -23.67 0.14
C CYS A 334 -21.41 -23.20 -1.10
N SER A 335 -20.95 -24.12 -1.95
CA SER A 335 -20.20 -23.75 -3.16
C SER A 335 -21.02 -22.91 -4.14
N HIS A 336 -22.20 -23.38 -4.55
CA HIS A 336 -23.00 -22.67 -5.56
C HIS A 336 -23.81 -21.51 -4.98
N GLY A 337 -24.31 -21.64 -3.74
CA GLY A 337 -24.96 -20.53 -3.04
C GLY A 337 -23.97 -19.41 -2.71
N GLY A 338 -22.75 -19.76 -2.29
CA GLY A 338 -21.65 -18.80 -2.10
C GLY A 338 -21.31 -18.04 -3.38
N PHE A 339 -21.26 -18.72 -4.53
CA PHE A 339 -21.09 -18.06 -5.83
C PHE A 339 -22.23 -17.08 -6.14
N GLY A 340 -23.48 -17.43 -5.84
CA GLY A 340 -24.61 -16.50 -5.98
C GLY A 340 -24.48 -15.26 -5.09
N ILE A 341 -24.05 -15.42 -3.84
CA ILE A 341 -23.80 -14.31 -2.90
C ILE A 341 -22.63 -13.45 -3.37
N LEU A 342 -21.57 -14.04 -3.91
CA LEU A 342 -20.46 -13.33 -4.52
C LEU A 342 -20.96 -12.43 -5.66
N LEU A 343 -21.77 -12.96 -6.58
CA LEU A 343 -22.33 -12.17 -7.68
C LEU A 343 -23.22 -11.02 -7.17
N LEU A 344 -24.03 -11.25 -6.13
CA LEU A 344 -24.78 -10.17 -5.49
C LEU A 344 -23.82 -9.12 -4.91
N GLY A 345 -22.81 -9.53 -4.14
CA GLY A 345 -21.83 -8.62 -3.57
C GLY A 345 -21.16 -7.76 -4.64
N VAL A 346 -20.74 -8.36 -5.75
CA VAL A 346 -20.14 -7.68 -6.90
C VAL A 346 -21.07 -6.59 -7.45
N LEU A 347 -22.37 -6.88 -7.60
CA LEU A 347 -23.36 -5.91 -8.06
C LEU A 347 -23.59 -4.78 -7.05
N PHE A 348 -23.90 -5.14 -5.79
CA PHE A 348 -24.22 -4.17 -4.74
C PHE A 348 -23.04 -3.24 -4.42
N THR A 349 -21.81 -3.74 -4.47
CA THR A 349 -20.62 -2.94 -4.21
C THR A 349 -20.12 -2.22 -5.45
N GLY A 350 -20.10 -2.88 -6.61
CA GLY A 350 -19.54 -2.32 -7.84
C GLY A 350 -20.38 -1.18 -8.40
N ILE A 351 -21.71 -1.31 -8.37
CA ILE A 351 -22.63 -0.30 -8.94
C ILE A 351 -22.84 0.86 -7.97
N ASN A 352 -22.89 0.60 -6.66
CA ASN A 352 -23.10 1.63 -5.65
C ASN A 352 -21.80 2.24 -5.11
N LYS A 353 -20.64 1.82 -5.63
CA LYS A 353 -19.35 2.46 -5.35
C LYS A 353 -19.47 3.94 -5.68
N ARG A 354 -19.12 4.79 -4.72
CA ARG A 354 -19.17 6.25 -4.92
C ARG A 354 -17.94 6.91 -4.36
N ILE A 355 -17.52 7.96 -5.05
CA ILE A 355 -16.42 8.82 -4.59
C ILE A 355 -17.07 9.88 -3.72
N ILE A 356 -16.59 9.98 -2.48
CA ILE A 356 -17.13 10.92 -1.49
C ILE A 356 -16.19 12.11 -1.28
N SER A 357 -14.94 12.04 -1.76
CA SER A 357 -14.01 13.18 -1.87
C SER A 357 -14.42 14.15 -2.96
N THR A 358 -15.55 14.83 -2.75
CA THR A 358 -16.06 15.82 -3.71
C THR A 358 -16.39 17.11 -2.98
N ASN A 359 -15.79 18.20 -3.46
CA ASN A 359 -16.17 19.57 -3.14
C ASN A 359 -15.76 20.43 -4.34
N GLU A 360 -16.52 20.33 -5.43
CA GLU A 360 -16.21 20.96 -6.72
C GLU A 360 -16.03 22.47 -6.59
N PHE A 361 -16.82 23.12 -5.72
CA PHE A 361 -16.73 24.56 -5.49
C PHE A 361 -15.40 24.97 -4.85
N ALA A 362 -14.89 24.19 -3.90
CA ALA A 362 -13.64 24.50 -3.20
C ALA A 362 -12.37 24.19 -4.01
N GLN A 363 -12.49 23.46 -5.13
CA GLN A 363 -11.33 22.88 -5.82
C GLN A 363 -11.00 23.46 -7.19
N ARG A 364 -11.97 24.08 -7.87
CA ARG A 364 -11.76 24.60 -9.24
C ARG A 364 -10.57 25.55 -9.36
N ASP A 365 -10.33 26.37 -8.35
CA ASP A 365 -9.22 27.34 -8.35
C ASP A 365 -7.90 26.73 -7.85
N LEU A 366 -7.92 25.53 -7.26
CA LEU A 366 -6.73 24.86 -6.70
C LEU A 366 -6.15 23.80 -7.65
N LEU A 367 -6.95 23.28 -8.58
CA LEU A 367 -6.62 22.18 -9.49
C LEU A 367 -6.81 22.59 -10.97
N GLU A 368 -6.38 23.81 -11.36
CA GLU A 368 -6.63 24.39 -12.70
C GLU A 368 -6.15 23.53 -13.89
N ASN A 369 -5.17 22.64 -13.68
CA ASN A 369 -4.60 21.76 -14.72
C ASN A 369 -5.26 20.37 -14.78
N TRP A 370 -6.26 20.11 -13.95
CA TRP A 370 -6.92 18.82 -13.84
C TRP A 370 -8.18 18.78 -14.71
N SER A 371 -8.54 17.60 -15.20
CA SER A 371 -9.80 17.44 -15.92
C SER A 371 -10.97 17.64 -14.96
N GLU A 372 -12.14 18.05 -15.45
CA GLU A 372 -13.36 18.15 -14.62
C GLU A 372 -13.68 16.81 -13.93
N ASP A 373 -13.38 15.68 -14.59
CA ASP A 373 -13.53 14.35 -14.02
C ASP A 373 -12.59 14.15 -12.82
N ASP A 374 -11.34 14.59 -12.91
CA ASP A 374 -10.40 14.47 -11.79
C ASP A 374 -10.76 15.42 -10.63
N ILE A 375 -11.20 16.64 -10.91
CA ILE A 375 -11.67 17.60 -9.88
C ILE A 375 -12.86 17.01 -9.12
N SER A 376 -13.77 16.32 -9.82
CA SER A 376 -14.93 15.68 -9.20
C SER A 376 -14.58 14.48 -8.31
N LYS A 377 -13.32 14.01 -8.29
CA LYS A 377 -12.91 12.79 -7.60
C LYS A 377 -11.95 13.01 -6.44
N HIS A 378 -11.37 14.19 -6.33
CA HIS A 378 -10.29 14.47 -5.39
C HIS A 378 -10.69 15.54 -4.41
N LEU A 379 -9.89 15.74 -3.37
CA LEU A 379 -10.07 16.82 -2.39
C LEU A 379 -8.71 17.31 -1.88
N THR A 380 -8.45 18.60 -2.04
CA THR A 380 -7.25 19.23 -1.47
C THR A 380 -7.48 19.56 0.00
N LEU A 381 -6.68 18.97 0.89
CA LEU A 381 -6.68 19.29 2.32
C LEU A 381 -5.44 20.10 2.67
N ILE A 382 -5.63 21.17 3.44
CA ILE A 382 -4.56 21.93 4.08
C ILE A 382 -4.40 21.41 5.51
N LYS A 383 -3.16 21.28 5.96
CA LYS A 383 -2.84 20.78 7.29
C LYS A 383 -3.47 21.67 8.37
N ASN A 384 -4.14 21.04 9.34
CA ASN A 384 -4.89 21.66 10.43
C ASN A 384 -6.13 22.49 10.01
N GLU A 385 -6.50 22.48 8.74
CA GLU A 385 -7.74 23.10 8.28
C GLU A 385 -8.83 22.02 8.07
N LYS A 386 -10.02 22.28 8.60
CA LYS A 386 -11.17 21.40 8.37
C LYS A 386 -11.81 21.70 7.02
N MET A 387 -12.13 20.66 6.27
CA MET A 387 -12.85 20.75 5.00
C MET A 387 -14.11 19.90 5.02
N PHE A 388 -15.19 20.42 4.44
CA PHE A 388 -16.43 19.66 4.28
C PHE A 388 -16.41 18.86 2.97
N MET A 389 -16.85 17.60 3.05
CA MET A 389 -16.74 16.59 2.02
C MET A 389 -17.93 15.63 2.11
N ASN A 390 -18.93 15.80 1.25
CA ASN A 390 -20.10 14.91 1.11
C ASN A 390 -20.66 14.33 2.44
N GLY A 391 -21.02 15.24 3.37
CA GLY A 391 -21.60 14.88 4.67
C GLY A 391 -20.60 14.61 5.79
N TYR A 392 -19.30 14.58 5.48
CA TYR A 392 -18.21 14.49 6.45
C TYR A 392 -17.43 15.79 6.54
N TRP A 393 -17.00 16.15 7.74
CA TRP A 393 -15.85 16.99 7.95
C TRP A 393 -14.58 16.14 7.94
N VAL A 394 -13.54 16.65 7.30
CA VAL A 394 -12.24 16.00 7.19
C VAL A 394 -11.16 16.99 7.61
N ASN A 395 -10.17 16.52 8.37
CA ASN A 395 -9.00 17.30 8.74
C ASN A 395 -7.72 16.49 8.52
N TYR A 396 -6.74 17.08 7.87
CA TYR A 396 -5.38 16.57 7.81
C TYR A 396 -4.63 17.09 9.04
N SER A 397 -4.54 16.28 10.10
CA SER A 397 -4.02 16.73 11.40
C SER A 397 -2.51 16.58 11.53
N SER A 398 -1.94 15.47 11.07
CA SER A 398 -0.51 15.19 11.25
C SER A 398 0.06 14.26 10.18
N ASP A 399 1.38 14.26 10.02
CA ASP A 399 2.10 13.31 9.18
C ASP A 399 3.43 12.91 9.83
N THR A 400 3.78 11.63 9.73
CA THR A 400 5.02 11.07 10.28
C THR A 400 5.78 10.34 9.20
N PHE A 401 7.09 10.59 9.12
CA PHE A 401 7.98 9.89 8.21
C PHE A 401 8.75 8.81 8.96
N ILE A 402 8.56 7.54 8.60
CA ILE A 402 9.21 6.38 9.23
C ILE A 402 9.84 5.53 8.13
N ASN A 403 11.16 5.30 8.22
CA ASN A 403 11.96 4.56 7.25
C ASN A 403 11.88 5.12 5.82
N LYS A 404 10.90 4.65 5.02
CA LYS A 404 10.67 5.01 3.62
C LYS A 404 9.23 5.46 3.39
N SER A 405 8.48 5.70 4.45
CA SER A 405 7.03 5.83 4.40
C SER A 405 6.59 7.07 5.14
N ARG A 406 5.80 7.91 4.48
CA ARG A 406 5.11 9.03 5.10
C ARG A 406 3.66 8.64 5.37
N ILE A 407 3.30 8.55 6.64
CA ILE A 407 1.96 8.18 7.09
C ILE A 407 1.22 9.44 7.47
N TYR A 408 0.05 9.66 6.87
CA TYR A 408 -0.80 10.83 7.11
C TYR A 408 -1.90 10.48 8.10
N GLU A 409 -2.31 11.41 8.95
CA GLU A 409 -3.44 11.27 9.85
C GLU A 409 -4.61 12.12 9.36
N LEU A 410 -5.68 11.43 8.96
CA LEU A 410 -6.91 12.04 8.46
C LEU A 410 -8.04 11.77 9.45
N ASP A 411 -8.60 12.83 10.02
CA ASP A 411 -9.72 12.76 10.95
C ASP A 411 -11.03 13.03 10.21
N PHE A 412 -11.98 12.07 10.25
CA PHE A 412 -13.30 12.17 9.63
C PHE A 412 -14.39 12.22 10.69
N TRP A 413 -15.37 13.11 10.55
CA TRP A 413 -16.56 13.08 11.39
C TRP A 413 -17.81 13.66 10.73
N LYS A 414 -19.00 13.23 11.19
CA LYS A 414 -20.29 13.84 10.85
C LYS A 414 -20.82 14.65 12.02
N GLU A 415 -21.45 15.77 11.73
CA GLU A 415 -22.13 16.61 12.72
C GLU A 415 -23.65 16.53 12.52
N ASP A 416 -24.42 16.44 13.61
CA ASP A 416 -25.87 16.61 13.56
C ASP A 416 -26.26 18.10 13.56
N SER A 417 -27.56 18.40 13.50
CA SER A 417 -28.10 19.77 13.58
C SER A 417 -27.83 20.49 14.91
N LEU A 418 -27.31 19.77 15.92
CA LEU A 418 -26.90 20.29 17.23
C LEU A 418 -25.37 20.34 17.38
N ASN A 419 -24.62 20.15 16.29
CA ASN A 419 -23.14 20.08 16.25
C ASN A 419 -22.51 18.93 17.07
N ASN A 420 -23.27 17.88 17.39
CA ASN A 420 -22.70 16.68 18.00
C ASN A 420 -22.08 15.78 16.93
N LYS A 421 -20.93 15.21 17.25
CA LYS A 421 -20.28 14.21 16.38
C LYS A 421 -21.05 12.89 16.44
N THR A 422 -21.74 12.54 15.36
CA THR A 422 -22.56 11.31 15.28
C THR A 422 -21.78 10.10 14.76
N GLU A 423 -20.76 10.34 13.94
CA GLU A 423 -19.85 9.33 13.40
C GLU A 423 -18.46 9.97 13.39
N ALA A 424 -17.44 9.28 13.89
CA ALA A 424 -16.06 9.74 13.86
C ALA A 424 -15.10 8.57 13.69
N PHE A 425 -14.11 8.72 12.81
CA PHE A 425 -13.05 7.74 12.59
C PHE A 425 -11.80 8.41 12.05
N LYS A 426 -10.67 7.71 12.18
CA LYS A 426 -9.38 8.13 11.62
C LYS A 426 -8.96 7.16 10.53
N LEU A 427 -8.32 7.68 9.51
CA LEU A 427 -7.62 6.90 8.49
C LEU A 427 -6.16 7.32 8.43
N HIS A 428 -5.31 6.36 8.08
CA HIS A 428 -3.86 6.51 8.06
C HIS A 428 -3.26 6.13 6.70
N PRO A 429 -3.62 6.82 5.60
CA PRO A 429 -3.03 6.51 4.30
C PRO A 429 -1.55 6.87 4.29
N GLU A 430 -0.78 6.17 3.46
CA GLU A 430 0.67 6.23 3.43
C GLU A 430 1.18 6.50 2.02
N VAL A 431 2.27 7.26 1.91
CA VAL A 431 3.06 7.40 0.69
C VAL A 431 4.44 6.80 0.92
N GLN A 432 4.81 5.84 0.08
CA GLN A 432 6.07 5.13 0.15
C GLN A 432 7.06 5.68 -0.88
N TYR A 433 8.29 5.92 -0.44
CA TYR A 433 9.41 6.42 -1.25
C TYR A 433 10.28 5.28 -1.76
N ASP A 434 11.04 5.55 -2.81
CA ASP A 434 12.01 4.62 -3.36
C ASP A 434 13.16 4.35 -2.37
N ASN A 435 13.99 3.34 -2.66
CA ASN A 435 15.09 2.96 -1.77
C ASN A 435 16.11 4.09 -1.55
N LYS A 436 16.19 5.06 -2.46
CA LYS A 436 17.08 6.22 -2.36
C LYS A 436 16.43 7.43 -1.70
N LEU A 437 15.15 7.35 -1.32
CA LEU A 437 14.35 8.47 -0.78
C LEU A 437 14.33 9.71 -1.70
N THR A 438 14.47 9.47 -3.00
CA THR A 438 14.52 10.51 -4.04
C THR A 438 13.16 10.79 -4.64
N LYS A 439 12.29 9.76 -4.71
CA LYS A 439 10.97 9.87 -5.33
C LYS A 439 9.91 9.03 -4.64
N VAL A 440 8.65 9.45 -4.76
CA VAL A 440 7.51 8.61 -4.39
C VAL A 440 7.44 7.40 -5.31
N ALA A 441 7.35 6.21 -4.71
CA ALA A 441 7.25 4.93 -5.40
C ALA A 441 5.82 4.39 -5.44
N ALA A 442 5.04 4.58 -4.36
CA ALA A 442 3.67 4.10 -4.25
C ALA A 442 2.87 4.92 -3.23
N ALA A 443 1.54 4.89 -3.36
CA ALA A 443 0.62 5.40 -2.35
C ALA A 443 -0.25 4.23 -1.85
N ASN A 444 -0.14 3.92 -0.56
CA ASN A 444 -0.93 2.88 0.09
C ASN A 444 -2.13 3.53 0.78
N PRO A 445 -3.34 3.01 0.57
CA PRO A 445 -4.53 3.57 1.15
C PRO A 445 -4.74 3.12 2.59
N SER A 446 -5.78 3.66 3.22
CA SER A 446 -6.26 3.23 4.52
C SER A 446 -7.78 3.07 4.49
N THR A 447 -8.26 1.96 5.06
CA THR A 447 -9.67 1.56 5.01
C THR A 447 -10.28 1.51 6.39
N LYS A 448 -11.48 2.09 6.52
CA LYS A 448 -12.36 1.91 7.68
C LYS A 448 -13.46 0.92 7.29
N HIS A 449 -13.45 -0.24 7.94
CA HIS A 449 -14.47 -1.25 7.72
C HIS A 449 -15.72 -1.02 8.57
N TYR A 450 -16.88 -1.18 7.95
CA TYR A 450 -18.17 -1.33 8.62
C TYR A 450 -18.85 -2.62 8.17
N LEU A 451 -19.96 -2.98 8.83
CA LEU A 451 -20.73 -4.16 8.42
C LEU A 451 -21.37 -3.99 7.04
N ASN A 452 -21.83 -2.77 6.72
CA ASN A 452 -22.62 -2.46 5.52
C ASN A 452 -21.87 -1.63 4.47
N ARG A 453 -20.67 -1.13 4.77
CA ARG A 453 -19.84 -0.34 3.84
C ARG A 453 -18.40 -0.32 4.31
N ASP A 454 -17.49 0.00 3.41
CA ASP A 454 -16.14 0.40 3.77
C ASP A 454 -15.87 1.81 3.26
N VAL A 455 -15.06 2.57 4.00
CA VAL A 455 -14.60 3.91 3.59
C VAL A 455 -13.10 3.86 3.42
N PHE A 456 -12.65 4.15 2.21
CA PHE A 456 -11.28 4.07 1.78
C PHE A 456 -10.73 5.48 1.55
N SER A 457 -9.51 5.76 2.01
CA SER A 457 -8.78 7.00 1.70
C SER A 457 -7.43 6.71 1.08
N LEU A 458 -7.05 7.48 0.06
CA LEU A 458 -5.76 7.43 -0.62
C LEU A 458 -5.20 8.85 -0.75
N ILE A 459 -3.88 8.98 -0.62
CA ILE A 459 -3.17 10.20 -1.02
C ILE A 459 -2.94 10.14 -2.53
N ALA A 460 -3.68 10.96 -3.28
CA ALA A 460 -3.56 11.04 -4.73
C ALA A 460 -2.36 11.90 -5.15
N GLN A 461 -2.10 12.99 -4.42
CA GLN A 461 -0.96 13.87 -4.69
C GLN A 461 -0.44 14.53 -3.41
N ILE A 462 0.87 14.77 -3.39
CA ILE A 462 1.57 15.57 -2.38
C ILE A 462 2.31 16.72 -3.09
N PRO A 463 2.78 17.75 -2.37
CA PRO A 463 3.54 18.85 -2.96
C PRO A 463 4.79 18.33 -3.69
N GLN A 464 5.11 18.91 -4.85
CA GLN A 464 6.25 18.45 -5.68
C GLN A 464 7.59 18.47 -4.91
N THR A 465 7.76 19.42 -4.01
CA THR A 465 8.90 19.54 -3.08
C THR A 465 9.03 18.37 -2.11
N GLN A 466 7.97 17.59 -1.92
CA GLN A 466 7.97 16.37 -1.12
C GLN A 466 7.98 15.11 -1.98
N THR A 467 7.71 15.24 -3.28
CA THR A 467 7.73 14.14 -4.23
C THR A 467 9.12 13.88 -4.77
N ASP A 468 9.91 14.93 -5.03
CA ASP A 468 11.22 14.84 -5.68
C ASP A 468 12.23 15.81 -5.03
N VAL A 469 13.41 15.29 -4.70
CA VAL A 469 14.53 16.06 -4.12
C VAL A 469 15.04 17.14 -5.09
N GLU A 470 15.05 16.88 -6.39
CA GLU A 470 15.45 17.88 -7.40
C GLU A 470 14.43 19.02 -7.47
N ALA A 471 13.14 18.71 -7.42
CA ALA A 471 12.08 19.70 -7.36
C ALA A 471 12.14 20.52 -6.06
N ALA A 472 12.44 19.87 -4.92
CA ALA A 472 12.66 20.56 -3.64
C ALA A 472 13.82 21.55 -3.73
N LYS A 473 14.93 21.14 -4.36
CA LYS A 473 16.08 22.00 -4.58
C LYS A 473 15.76 23.17 -5.51
N GLN A 474 15.08 22.92 -6.63
CA GLN A 474 14.67 23.99 -7.56
C GLN A 474 13.72 24.99 -6.90
N ALA A 475 12.79 24.51 -6.08
CA ALA A 475 11.89 25.37 -5.31
C ALA A 475 12.69 26.25 -4.33
N GLU A 476 13.66 25.69 -3.61
CA GLU A 476 14.55 26.46 -2.72
C GLU A 476 15.38 27.50 -3.50
N ASP A 477 16.01 27.08 -4.61
CA ASP A 477 16.88 27.93 -5.44
C ASP A 477 16.10 29.08 -6.11
N SER A 478 14.78 28.92 -6.29
CA SER A 478 13.90 29.96 -6.84
C SER A 478 13.58 31.09 -5.85
N LEU A 479 13.79 30.86 -4.54
CA LEU A 479 13.46 31.83 -3.51
C LEU A 479 14.44 32.99 -3.51
N LYS A 480 13.91 34.20 -3.51
CA LYS A 480 14.69 35.43 -3.40
C LYS A 480 14.77 35.84 -1.93
N TYR A 481 15.85 35.46 -1.29
CA TYR A 481 16.14 35.88 0.08
C TYR A 481 16.64 37.33 0.12
N GLU A 482 15.95 38.17 0.88
CA GLU A 482 16.38 39.52 1.24
C GLU A 482 16.99 39.51 2.65
N LEU A 483 18.09 40.22 2.84
CA LEU A 483 18.82 40.29 4.10
C LEU A 483 18.35 41.48 4.94
N TYR A 484 17.91 41.19 6.16
CA TYR A 484 17.49 42.17 7.14
C TYR A 484 18.35 42.10 8.41
N PHE A 485 18.40 43.19 9.17
CA PHE A 485 19.09 43.25 10.46
C PHE A 485 18.13 43.76 11.53
N CYS A 486 18.07 43.08 12.68
CA CYS A 486 17.24 43.52 13.81
C CYS A 486 17.92 43.26 15.14
N LYS A 487 17.56 44.03 16.17
CA LYS A 487 17.91 43.71 17.57
C LYS A 487 16.83 42.84 18.20
N LEU A 488 17.13 42.26 19.36
CA LEU A 488 16.10 41.61 20.18
C LEU A 488 14.96 42.59 20.49
N LYS A 489 13.72 42.14 20.31
CA LYS A 489 12.46 42.92 20.38
C LYS A 489 12.30 44.02 19.33
N ASP A 490 13.18 44.11 18.34
CA ASP A 490 13.07 45.05 17.23
C ASP A 490 12.18 44.48 16.11
N THR A 491 11.70 45.34 15.22
CA THR A 491 10.75 44.97 14.14
C THR A 491 11.38 45.16 12.76
N ILE A 492 11.28 44.11 11.94
CA ILE A 492 11.60 44.12 10.51
C ILE A 492 10.31 44.32 9.73
N TYR A 493 10.39 45.16 8.69
CA TYR A 493 9.31 45.44 7.76
C TYR A 493 9.69 44.83 6.41
N THR A 494 8.94 43.82 5.97
CA THR A 494 9.02 43.30 4.59
C THR A 494 7.91 43.92 3.75
N LYS A 495 7.74 43.49 2.49
CA LYS A 495 6.67 44.05 1.63
C LYS A 495 5.28 43.69 2.18
N ASN A 496 5.12 42.50 2.74
CA ASN A 496 3.82 41.98 3.16
C ASN A 496 3.72 41.65 4.66
N HIS A 497 4.81 41.76 5.44
CA HIS A 497 4.82 41.30 6.83
C HIS A 497 5.61 42.21 7.78
N PHE A 498 5.21 42.18 9.06
CA PHE A 498 6.02 42.65 10.18
C PHE A 498 6.60 41.45 10.93
N ILE A 499 7.91 41.42 11.12
CA ILE A 499 8.62 40.32 11.78
C ILE A 499 9.34 40.86 13.01
N ILE A 500 9.08 40.30 14.18
CA ILE A 500 9.69 40.72 15.45
C ILE A 500 10.57 39.58 15.97
N LEU A 501 11.84 39.87 16.27
CA LEU A 501 12.70 38.93 16.98
C LEU A 501 12.33 38.89 18.46
N ASP A 502 11.57 37.88 18.88
CA ASP A 502 11.01 37.79 20.22
C ASP A 502 12.02 37.23 21.23
N SER A 503 12.70 36.14 20.89
CA SER A 503 13.73 35.54 21.74
C SER A 503 14.75 34.75 20.93
N ILE A 504 15.86 34.41 21.57
CA ILE A 504 16.94 33.59 21.02
C ILE A 504 17.12 32.41 21.98
N LEU A 505 17.07 31.19 21.44
CA LEU A 505 17.22 29.96 22.21
C LEU A 505 18.55 29.28 21.84
N ASN A 506 19.18 28.69 22.85
CA ASN A 506 20.44 27.93 22.72
C ASN A 506 20.22 26.45 22.43
N ASP A 507 18.97 26.04 22.36
CA ASP A 507 18.61 24.65 22.15
C ASP A 507 17.30 24.57 21.37
N PHE A 508 17.23 23.58 20.48
CA PHE A 508 16.04 23.23 19.74
C PHE A 508 16.16 21.80 19.22
N SER A 509 15.01 21.17 18.96
CA SER A 509 14.92 19.92 18.22
C SER A 509 14.65 20.20 16.75
N ALA A 510 15.26 19.44 15.85
CA ALA A 510 14.95 19.45 14.43
C ALA A 510 14.42 18.07 14.03
N LYS A 511 13.38 18.06 13.18
CA LYS A 511 12.81 16.82 12.65
C LYS A 511 13.89 16.09 11.83
N ASP A 512 14.02 14.78 12.03
CA ASP A 512 14.94 13.91 11.28
C ASP A 512 16.45 14.29 11.38
N PHE A 513 16.87 14.98 12.45
CA PHE A 513 18.28 15.34 12.68
C PHE A 513 18.74 15.00 14.11
N GLU A 514 19.84 14.25 14.23
CA GLU A 514 20.46 13.92 15.51
C GLU A 514 21.57 14.92 15.86
N PHE A 515 21.39 15.61 16.98
CA PHE A 515 22.39 16.49 17.57
C PHE A 515 23.41 15.66 18.37
N LYS A 516 24.67 16.07 18.31
CA LYS A 516 25.80 15.44 19.01
C LYS A 516 26.25 16.29 20.19
N SER A 517 26.98 15.69 21.11
CA SER A 517 27.63 16.42 22.19
C SER A 517 28.65 17.43 21.61
N GLY A 518 28.62 18.67 22.09
CA GLY A 518 29.47 19.77 21.61
C GLY A 518 28.89 20.62 20.46
N ASP A 519 27.71 20.26 19.94
CA ASP A 519 26.97 21.05 18.94
C ASP A 519 26.56 22.42 19.50
N GLN A 520 26.96 23.51 18.82
CA GLN A 520 26.55 24.87 19.20
C GLN A 520 25.33 25.29 18.39
N LYS A 521 24.17 25.38 19.07
CA LYS A 521 22.86 25.61 18.45
C LYS A 521 22.33 27.00 18.76
N ILE A 522 21.69 27.62 17.77
CA ILE A 522 20.96 28.88 17.92
C ILE A 522 19.63 28.74 17.20
N GLN A 523 18.53 29.11 17.86
CA GLN A 523 17.23 29.25 17.24
C GLN A 523 16.69 30.66 17.50
N PHE A 524 16.23 31.32 16.45
CA PHE A 524 15.49 32.57 16.60
C PHE A 524 14.02 32.26 16.76
N GLN A 525 13.36 32.89 17.72
CA GLN A 525 11.90 32.88 17.86
C GLN A 525 11.37 34.19 17.31
N LEU A 526 10.72 34.11 16.15
CA LEU A 526 10.22 35.26 15.41
C LEU A 526 8.71 35.30 15.48
N LYS A 527 8.11 36.46 15.78
CA LYS A 527 6.67 36.69 15.63
C LYS A 527 6.43 37.38 14.30
N ILE A 528 5.65 36.75 13.43
CA ILE A 528 5.30 37.24 12.11
C ILE A 528 3.84 37.64 12.11
N LYS A 529 3.53 38.81 11.56
CA LYS A 529 2.17 39.27 11.27
C LYS A 529 2.07 39.70 9.82
N ASN A 530 0.99 39.33 9.15
CA ASN A 530 0.61 39.95 7.90
C ASN A 530 0.21 41.42 8.17
N LEU A 531 0.37 42.31 7.19
CA LEU A 531 -0.03 43.72 7.33
C LEU A 531 -1.53 43.88 7.64
N GLU A 532 -2.35 42.91 7.20
CA GLU A 532 -3.82 42.92 7.33
C GLU A 532 -4.35 42.09 8.52
N ASP A 533 -3.56 41.14 9.04
CA ASP A 533 -4.00 40.23 10.09
C ASP A 533 -3.77 40.79 11.51
N LYS A 534 -4.66 40.41 12.43
CA LYS A 534 -4.52 40.78 13.86
C LYS A 534 -3.64 39.81 14.64
N GLU A 535 -3.64 38.53 14.25
CA GLU A 535 -2.92 37.46 14.96
C GLU A 535 -1.47 37.34 14.49
N SER A 536 -0.56 37.03 15.43
CA SER A 536 0.83 36.70 15.11
C SER A 536 1.05 35.21 15.09
N LYS A 537 1.82 34.73 14.12
CA LYS A 537 2.34 33.36 14.06
C LYS A 537 3.80 33.34 14.49
N THR A 538 4.27 32.22 15.00
CA THR A 538 5.66 32.05 15.42
C THR A 538 6.44 31.29 14.36
N ALA A 539 7.61 31.80 13.99
CA ALA A 539 8.59 31.11 13.17
C ALA A 539 9.88 30.88 13.96
N SER A 540 10.44 29.67 13.85
CA SER A 540 11.55 29.23 14.69
C SER A 540 12.74 28.71 13.87
N PRO A 541 13.37 29.54 12.99
CA PRO A 541 14.52 29.10 12.20
C PRO A 541 15.73 28.85 13.11
N GLY A 542 16.50 27.83 12.77
CA GLY A 542 17.67 27.40 13.54
C GLY A 542 18.96 27.38 12.71
N ILE A 543 20.08 27.43 13.41
CA ILE A 543 21.42 27.20 12.85
C ILE A 543 22.26 26.43 13.87
N LEU A 544 23.10 25.55 13.36
CA LEU A 544 23.99 24.70 14.14
C LEU A 544 25.41 24.82 13.60
N PHE A 545 26.36 24.95 14.52
CA PHE A 545 27.79 24.91 14.24
C PHE A 545 28.39 23.67 14.86
N ARG A 546 28.98 22.82 14.01
CA ARG A 546 29.70 21.61 14.39
C ARG A 546 31.09 21.66 13.77
N GLN A 547 32.09 22.02 14.58
CA GLN A 547 33.46 22.25 14.11
C GLN A 547 33.49 23.28 12.96
N ASN A 548 33.88 22.87 11.74
CA ASN A 548 33.91 23.71 10.55
C ASN A 548 32.66 23.56 9.67
N LEU A 549 31.64 22.80 10.11
CA LEU A 549 30.40 22.60 9.38
C LEU A 549 29.29 23.48 9.95
N VAL A 550 28.53 24.10 9.05
CA VAL A 550 27.35 24.89 9.38
C VAL A 550 26.12 24.19 8.83
N TYR A 551 25.15 23.92 9.70
CA TYR A 551 23.86 23.33 9.33
C TYR A 551 22.77 24.37 9.55
N LYS A 552 21.95 24.59 8.52
CA LYS A 552 20.84 25.55 8.53
C LYS A 552 19.53 24.80 8.65
N PHE A 553 18.65 25.31 9.49
CA PHE A 553 17.28 24.82 9.66
C PHE A 553 16.33 25.97 9.33
N PRO A 554 16.08 26.25 8.04
CA PRO A 554 15.12 27.27 7.63
C PRO A 554 13.72 26.91 8.14
N PHE A 555 12.94 27.94 8.47
CA PHE A 555 11.56 27.78 8.88
C PHE A 555 10.64 28.28 7.77
N GLN A 556 9.66 27.47 7.39
CA GLN A 556 8.63 27.84 6.42
C GLN A 556 7.30 28.02 7.14
N LEU A 557 6.69 29.18 6.93
CA LEU A 557 5.34 29.50 7.37
C LEU A 557 4.42 29.55 6.15
N ASP A 558 3.80 28.41 5.84
CA ASP A 558 3.03 28.19 4.61
C ASP A 558 1.82 29.13 4.46
N GLU A 559 1.09 29.39 5.55
CA GLU A 559 -0.07 30.30 5.60
C GLU A 559 0.28 31.71 5.10
N TYR A 560 1.48 32.20 5.45
CA TYR A 560 1.99 33.52 5.06
C TYR A 560 2.91 33.47 3.84
N ARG A 561 3.19 32.27 3.30
CA ARG A 561 4.12 32.08 2.17
C ARG A 561 5.49 32.72 2.42
N VAL A 562 5.98 32.62 3.66
CA VAL A 562 7.28 33.17 4.08
C VAL A 562 8.22 32.04 4.44
N ARG A 563 9.47 32.14 3.98
CA ARG A 563 10.56 31.26 4.39
C ARG A 563 11.68 32.09 5.02
N ILE A 564 12.11 31.69 6.20
CA ILE A 564 13.11 32.42 6.99
C ILE A 564 14.30 31.53 7.29
N GLN A 565 15.49 32.09 7.19
CA GLN A 565 16.72 31.40 7.50
C GLN A 565 17.68 32.32 8.26
N ILE A 566 18.49 31.71 9.12
CA ILE A 566 19.65 32.38 9.72
C ILE A 566 20.83 32.26 8.74
N PRO A 567 21.51 33.36 8.35
CA PRO A 567 22.68 33.31 7.49
C PRO A 567 23.94 32.89 8.26
N ASP A 568 24.92 32.33 7.54
CA ASP A 568 26.18 31.86 8.13
C ASP A 568 27.02 33.00 8.71
N THR A 569 26.78 34.24 8.28
CA THR A 569 27.43 35.44 8.81
C THR A 569 27.18 35.65 10.30
N VAL A 570 26.14 35.03 10.87
CA VAL A 570 25.96 35.00 12.34
C VAL A 570 27.16 34.39 13.03
N TYR A 571 27.83 33.41 12.42
CA TYR A 571 29.04 32.79 12.98
C TYR A 571 30.16 33.80 13.23
N GLU A 572 30.39 34.70 12.28
CA GLU A 572 31.43 35.75 12.39
C GLU A 572 31.10 36.76 13.48
N LEU A 573 29.81 37.00 13.75
CA LEU A 573 29.36 37.90 14.81
C LEU A 573 29.55 37.31 16.22
N VAL A 574 29.55 35.99 16.33
CA VAL A 574 29.51 35.28 17.64
C VAL A 574 30.78 34.53 17.99
N ASN A 575 31.62 34.22 17.01
CA ASN A 575 32.87 33.52 17.22
C ASN A 575 34.04 34.39 16.70
N PRO A 576 34.63 35.24 17.55
CA PRO A 576 35.74 36.09 17.15
C PRO A 576 36.95 35.25 16.75
N LYS A 577 37.78 35.77 15.84
CA LYS A 577 39.01 35.11 15.45
C LYS A 577 39.90 34.91 16.67
N TRP A 578 40.51 33.73 16.78
CA TRP A 578 41.39 33.37 17.91
C TRP A 578 42.46 34.41 18.23
N GLU A 579 42.95 35.13 17.22
CA GLU A 579 43.97 36.18 17.32
C GLU A 579 43.46 37.44 18.06
N ASP A 580 42.14 37.68 18.04
CA ASP A 580 41.50 38.85 18.63
C ASP A 580 41.02 38.60 20.08
N ILE A 581 41.08 37.35 20.54
CA ILE A 581 40.60 36.94 21.87
C ILE A 581 41.59 37.35 22.95
N LYS A 582 41.20 38.29 23.82
CA LYS A 582 41.97 38.70 25.00
C LYS A 582 41.50 37.94 26.23
N PHE A 583 42.30 36.99 26.68
CA PHE A 583 41.99 36.19 27.86
C PHE A 583 42.35 36.91 29.16
N GLU A 584 41.39 36.95 30.09
CA GLU A 584 41.58 37.28 31.49
C GLU A 584 41.77 36.00 32.31
N LYS A 585 42.55 36.08 33.39
CA LYS A 585 42.88 34.93 34.24
C LYS A 585 42.02 34.92 35.49
N LEU A 586 41.55 33.74 35.86
CA LEU A 586 40.78 33.48 37.08
C LEU A 586 41.27 32.20 37.73
N SER A 587 41.24 32.14 39.06
CA SER A 587 41.47 30.89 39.81
C SER A 587 40.25 30.58 40.66
N LEU A 588 39.78 29.32 40.62
CA LEU A 588 38.62 28.83 41.36
C LEU A 588 38.94 27.52 42.08
N LYS A 589 38.40 27.36 43.29
CA LYS A 589 38.30 26.06 43.99
C LYS A 589 36.95 25.40 43.70
N LYS A 590 36.85 24.10 43.94
CA LYS A 590 35.58 23.36 43.78
C LYS A 590 34.47 24.00 44.64
N GLY A 591 33.32 24.27 44.03
CA GLY A 591 32.17 24.93 44.64
C GLY A 591 32.27 26.45 44.72
N GLN A 592 33.42 27.04 44.39
CA GLN A 592 33.64 28.49 44.45
C GLN A 592 33.04 29.19 43.22
N GLN A 593 32.47 30.37 43.45
CA GLN A 593 32.05 31.30 42.41
C GLN A 593 32.94 32.56 42.40
N ALA A 594 33.20 33.12 41.23
CA ALA A 594 33.88 34.40 41.10
C ALA A 594 33.21 35.31 40.06
N PRO A 595 33.07 36.61 40.35
CA PRO A 595 32.55 37.58 39.41
C PRO A 595 33.55 37.81 38.27
N ILE A 596 33.04 37.96 37.05
CA ILE A 596 33.82 38.22 35.82
C ILE A 596 33.31 39.44 35.04
N GLY A 597 32.62 40.36 35.73
CA GLY A 597 32.03 41.58 35.17
C GLY A 597 30.73 41.96 35.89
N GLU A 598 30.11 43.08 35.49
CA GLU A 598 28.83 43.51 36.07
C GLU A 598 27.73 42.45 35.82
N GLY A 599 27.21 41.87 36.90
CA GLY A 599 26.14 40.86 36.85
C GLY A 599 26.53 39.48 36.34
N LYS A 600 27.83 39.22 36.06
CA LYS A 600 28.32 37.97 35.48
C LYS A 600 29.23 37.21 36.43
N PHE A 601 29.09 35.89 36.53
CA PHE A 601 29.99 35.05 37.34
C PHE A 601 30.26 33.68 36.72
N LEU A 602 31.39 33.09 37.09
CA LEU A 602 31.73 31.69 36.84
C LEU A 602 31.70 30.91 38.15
N LYS A 603 31.14 29.71 38.13
CA LYS A 603 31.12 28.79 39.27
C LYS A 603 31.71 27.45 38.86
N LEU A 604 32.75 27.00 39.55
CA LEU A 604 33.33 25.68 39.35
C LEU A 604 32.53 24.65 40.17
N ASN A 605 31.79 23.78 39.50
CA ASN A 605 31.00 22.74 40.18
C ASN A 605 31.86 21.55 40.58
N THR A 606 32.54 20.95 39.62
CA THR A 606 33.37 19.77 39.84
C THR A 606 34.41 19.60 38.75
N ILE A 607 35.29 18.62 38.93
CA ILE A 607 36.32 18.22 37.99
C ILE A 607 36.17 16.73 37.77
N SER A 608 36.10 16.32 36.51
CA SER A 608 35.89 14.95 36.09
C SER A 608 37.08 14.45 35.28
N ARG A 609 37.48 13.19 35.51
CA ARG A 609 38.36 12.46 34.59
C ARG A 609 37.58 11.68 33.53
N ASP A 610 36.28 11.53 33.74
CA ASP A 610 35.37 10.96 32.76
C ASP A 610 35.03 12.06 31.73
N ILE A 611 35.63 11.93 30.55
CA ILE A 611 35.46 12.85 29.44
C ILE A 611 34.50 12.20 28.46
N ASP A 612 33.53 13.00 28.00
CA ASP A 612 32.61 12.58 26.95
C ASP A 612 33.41 12.11 25.71
N PRO A 613 33.31 10.82 25.34
CA PRO A 613 34.07 10.25 24.23
C PRO A 613 33.67 10.86 22.87
N GLU A 614 32.52 11.55 22.77
CA GLU A 614 32.17 12.33 21.58
C GLU A 614 32.99 13.62 21.46
N ILE A 615 33.47 14.18 22.58
CA ILE A 615 34.26 15.41 22.64
C ILE A 615 35.75 15.11 22.47
N TYR A 616 36.27 14.15 23.24
CA TYR A 616 37.67 13.72 23.15
C TYR A 616 37.88 12.33 23.75
N VAL A 617 38.65 11.49 23.05
CA VAL A 617 39.11 10.19 23.55
C VAL A 617 40.60 10.29 23.90
N PRO A 618 40.97 10.28 25.19
CA PRO A 618 42.37 10.30 25.61
C PRO A 618 43.12 9.07 25.10
N LYS A 619 44.37 9.25 24.66
CA LYS A 619 45.27 8.13 24.33
C LYS A 619 45.88 7.53 25.59
N ASP A 620 46.42 6.32 25.49
CA ASP A 620 47.02 5.59 26.62
C ASP A 620 48.16 6.36 27.34
N ASP A 621 48.83 7.28 26.64
CA ASP A 621 49.91 8.14 27.16
C ASP A 621 49.47 9.53 27.63
N GLU A 622 48.15 9.79 27.68
CA GLU A 622 47.58 11.10 27.96
C GLU A 622 46.70 11.09 29.21
N ILE A 623 46.85 12.10 30.06
CA ILE A 623 45.96 12.32 31.20
C ILE A 623 45.07 13.52 30.87
N ALA A 624 43.77 13.28 30.74
CA ALA A 624 42.81 14.30 30.40
C ALA A 624 41.84 14.55 31.57
N VAL A 625 41.51 15.81 31.83
CA VAL A 625 40.63 16.23 32.92
C VAL A 625 39.69 17.31 32.41
N SER A 626 38.39 17.18 32.65
CA SER A 626 37.38 18.20 32.34
C SER A 626 36.94 18.95 33.59
N ALA A 627 36.74 20.26 33.49
CA ALA A 627 36.15 21.06 34.57
C ALA A 627 34.71 21.42 34.22
N GLU A 628 33.75 21.17 35.13
CA GLU A 628 32.36 21.60 34.95
C GLU A 628 32.16 22.99 35.52
N ILE A 629 32.07 23.99 34.65
CA ILE A 629 31.95 25.39 35.02
C ILE A 629 30.64 25.96 34.52
N GLU A 630 29.84 26.51 35.43
CA GLU A 630 28.64 27.26 35.06
C GLU A 630 29.00 28.73 34.84
N PHE A 631 28.60 29.26 33.70
CA PHE A 631 28.60 30.69 33.41
C PHE A 631 27.18 31.24 33.55
N HIS A 632 27.06 32.37 34.26
CA HIS A 632 25.83 33.11 34.46
C HIS A 632 26.02 34.55 34.01
N ASP A 633 25.09 35.06 33.19
CA ASP A 633 25.10 36.46 32.73
C ASP A 633 23.94 37.32 33.28
N GLY A 634 23.22 36.80 34.26
CA GLY A 634 22.01 37.39 34.85
C GLY A 634 20.71 36.94 34.17
N THR A 635 20.75 36.51 32.91
CA THR A 635 19.58 36.01 32.15
C THR A 635 19.71 34.58 31.67
N ASN A 636 20.94 34.16 31.34
CA ASN A 636 21.28 32.87 30.80
C ASN A 636 22.24 32.14 31.76
N GLN A 637 22.09 30.83 31.81
CA GLN A 637 23.00 29.91 32.49
C GLN A 637 23.48 28.87 31.48
N VAL A 638 24.80 28.72 31.33
CA VAL A 638 25.40 27.73 30.43
C VAL A 638 26.50 26.95 31.14
N LEU A 639 26.48 25.63 30.99
CA LEU A 639 27.52 24.73 31.50
C LEU A 639 28.63 24.57 30.44
N LEU A 640 29.86 24.90 30.83
CA LEU A 640 31.08 24.80 30.03
C LEU A 640 31.94 23.68 30.59
N LYS A 641 32.46 22.83 29.69
CA LYS A 641 33.31 21.68 30.05
C LYS A 641 34.70 21.73 29.39
N PRO A 642 35.56 22.75 29.65
CA PRO A 642 36.90 22.80 29.07
C PRO A 642 37.74 21.60 29.50
N ILE A 643 38.63 21.13 28.63
CA ILE A 643 39.49 19.97 28.87
C ILE A 643 40.94 20.43 29.06
N TYR A 644 41.57 19.89 30.10
CA TYR A 644 42.98 20.02 30.41
C TYR A 644 43.69 18.69 30.14
N LEU A 645 44.60 18.67 29.17
CA LEU A 645 45.33 17.50 28.72
C LEU A 645 46.80 17.60 29.13
N ILE A 646 47.33 16.54 29.71
CA ILE A 646 48.76 16.35 29.97
C ILE A 646 49.26 15.27 29.01
N LYS A 647 50.18 15.64 28.14
CA LYS A 647 50.81 14.76 27.15
C LYS A 647 52.32 14.79 27.34
N GLY A 648 52.88 13.75 27.95
CA GLY A 648 54.29 13.74 28.35
C GLY A 648 54.62 14.91 29.29
N ASN A 649 55.49 15.83 28.86
CA ASN A 649 55.85 17.04 29.62
C ASN A 649 55.17 18.32 29.10
N GLN A 650 54.17 18.19 28.21
CA GLN A 650 53.43 19.31 27.65
C GLN A 650 52.00 19.34 28.19
N ILE A 651 51.52 20.55 28.47
CA ILE A 651 50.14 20.81 28.84
C ILE A 651 49.43 21.39 27.61
N VAL A 652 48.32 20.77 27.24
CA VAL A 652 47.45 21.24 26.17
C VAL A 652 46.09 21.54 26.77
N SER A 653 45.61 22.77 26.60
CA SER A 653 44.26 23.14 27.01
C SER A 653 43.36 23.20 25.79
N MET A 654 42.22 22.52 25.87
CA MET A 654 41.17 22.60 24.86
C MET A 654 40.12 23.60 25.35
N PRO A 655 40.11 24.82 24.78
CA PRO A 655 39.13 25.82 25.15
C PRO A 655 37.73 25.42 24.66
N VAL A 656 36.72 25.81 25.42
CA VAL A 656 35.31 25.68 25.05
C VAL A 656 34.70 27.06 24.91
N SER A 657 33.88 27.26 23.87
CA SER A 657 33.12 28.49 23.66
C SER A 657 31.63 28.21 23.77
N ALA A 658 30.87 29.15 24.31
CA ALA A 658 29.42 29.23 24.17
C ALA A 658 29.08 30.49 23.37
N ILE A 659 28.49 30.29 22.19
CA ILE A 659 28.09 31.37 21.26
C ILE A 659 27.13 32.38 21.93
N HIS A 660 26.14 31.87 22.64
CA HIS A 660 25.21 32.69 23.43
C HIS A 660 25.13 32.06 24.81
N PRO A 661 25.46 32.79 25.89
CA PRO A 661 25.63 34.24 26.03
C PRO A 661 26.96 34.90 25.59
N GLY A 662 27.89 34.18 24.96
CA GLY A 662 29.13 34.77 24.40
C GLY A 662 30.31 34.71 25.37
N ILE A 663 30.87 33.52 25.57
CA ILE A 663 32.04 33.30 26.44
C ILE A 663 32.95 32.21 25.88
N THR A 664 34.25 32.43 25.94
CA THR A 664 35.28 31.40 25.71
C THR A 664 36.02 31.14 27.00
N LEU A 665 36.18 29.87 27.35
CA LEU A 665 36.82 29.43 28.59
C LEU A 665 37.88 28.37 28.29
N ARG A 666 39.06 28.54 28.88
CA ARG A 666 40.21 27.66 28.76
C ARG A 666 40.65 27.22 30.14
N PHE A 667 40.88 25.93 30.32
CA PHE A 667 41.40 25.39 31.56
C PHE A 667 42.94 25.47 31.52
N SER A 668 43.56 26.41 32.23
CA SER A 668 44.97 26.76 32.02
C SER A 668 45.94 26.16 33.03
N LYS A 669 45.50 25.86 34.26
CA LYS A 669 46.41 25.37 35.32
C LYS A 669 45.68 24.53 36.37
N ILE A 670 46.37 23.52 36.89
CA ILE A 670 45.96 22.78 38.10
C ILE A 670 47.03 22.98 39.17
N ASN A 671 46.69 23.54 40.33
CA ASN A 671 47.58 23.59 41.49
C ASN A 671 47.16 22.55 42.55
N PRO A 672 47.82 21.39 42.62
CA PRO A 672 47.44 20.32 43.53
C PRO A 672 47.72 20.63 45.01
N GLN A 673 48.57 21.62 45.33
CA GLN A 673 48.87 21.99 46.72
C GLN A 673 47.80 22.91 47.34
N THR A 674 47.23 23.82 46.53
CA THR A 674 46.23 24.79 46.99
C THR A 674 44.80 24.41 46.63
N GLU A 675 44.64 23.33 45.86
CA GLU A 675 43.38 22.88 45.23
C GLU A 675 42.75 23.92 44.30
N GLU A 676 43.56 24.85 43.80
CA GLU A 676 43.10 25.91 42.89
C GLU A 676 43.27 25.50 41.43
N MET A 677 42.20 25.71 40.67
CA MET A 677 42.19 25.53 39.22
C MET A 677 42.23 26.88 38.55
N GLY A 678 43.21 27.09 37.68
CA GLY A 678 43.36 28.27 36.86
C GLY A 678 42.57 28.15 35.57
N PHE A 679 41.80 29.18 35.26
CA PHE A 679 41.04 29.33 34.03
C PHE A 679 41.42 30.65 33.35
N GLU A 680 41.37 30.62 32.03
CA GLU A 680 41.48 31.80 31.18
C GLU A 680 40.13 31.98 30.48
N TYR A 681 39.48 33.13 30.65
CA TYR A 681 38.19 33.41 30.03
C TYR A 681 38.24 34.66 29.16
N SER A 682 37.37 34.72 28.16
CA SER A 682 37.11 35.92 27.37
C SER A 682 35.60 36.05 27.18
N ILE A 683 35.07 37.25 27.45
CA ILE A 683 33.67 37.56 27.24
C ILE A 683 33.54 38.21 25.87
N HIS A 684 32.58 37.71 25.09
CA HIS A 684 32.25 38.22 23.76
C HIS A 684 30.86 38.88 23.81
N PRO A 685 30.50 39.70 22.81
CA PRO A 685 29.18 40.31 22.77
C PRO A 685 28.06 39.27 22.82
N ASN A 686 27.11 39.45 23.73
CA ASN A 686 25.93 38.60 23.82
C ASN A 686 25.02 38.87 22.60
N LEU A 687 24.54 37.82 21.93
CA LEU A 687 23.55 37.91 20.83
C LEU A 687 22.39 38.87 21.10
N ASN A 688 21.88 38.94 22.34
CA ASN A 688 20.79 39.85 22.73
C ASN A 688 21.12 41.34 22.54
N THR A 689 22.41 41.69 22.47
CA THR A 689 22.90 43.07 22.32
C THR A 689 23.27 43.45 20.89
N LEU A 690 23.37 42.46 20.00
CA LEU A 690 23.82 42.63 18.63
C LEU A 690 22.67 42.93 17.67
N LYS A 691 23.01 43.52 16.51
CA LYS A 691 22.12 43.54 15.34
C LYS A 691 22.33 42.24 14.58
N LEU A 692 21.31 41.39 14.56
CA LEU A 692 21.38 40.05 14.01
C LEU A 692 20.83 39.99 12.59
N PRO A 693 21.55 39.35 11.66
CA PRO A 693 21.09 39.18 10.29
C PRO A 693 20.03 38.07 10.20
N ILE A 694 18.98 38.32 9.41
CA ILE A 694 17.90 37.37 9.13
C ILE A 694 17.65 37.40 7.62
N LEU A 695 17.62 36.24 6.97
CA LEU A 695 17.22 36.10 5.57
C LEU A 695 15.73 35.79 5.51
N VAL A 696 14.99 36.58 4.74
CA VAL A 696 13.54 36.39 4.54
C VAL A 696 13.25 36.32 3.06
N ALA A 697 12.56 35.26 2.64
CA ALA A 697 11.99 35.12 1.31
C ALA A 697 10.47 35.14 1.40
N GLU A 698 9.83 35.97 0.56
CA GLU A 698 8.38 36.04 0.41
C GLU A 698 7.93 35.30 -0.86
N ASN A 699 6.65 34.91 -0.91
CA ASN A 699 6.05 34.12 -1.99
C ASN A 699 6.59 32.68 -2.09
N ALA A 700 6.96 32.08 -0.96
CA ALA A 700 7.30 30.66 -0.92
C ALA A 700 6.09 29.79 -1.25
N ALA A 701 6.29 28.76 -2.07
CA ALA A 701 5.24 27.79 -2.42
C ALA A 701 4.84 26.97 -1.19
N ARG A 702 3.53 26.73 -1.02
CA ARG A 702 3.00 25.95 0.10
C ARG A 702 3.42 24.48 0.02
N ASN A 703 3.79 23.91 1.17
CA ASN A 703 4.17 22.51 1.32
C ASN A 703 3.29 21.75 2.33
N ASP A 704 2.22 22.37 2.83
CA ASP A 704 1.35 21.87 3.90
C ASP A 704 0.00 21.33 3.40
N PHE A 705 -0.12 21.03 2.12
CA PHE A 705 -1.34 20.47 1.54
C PHE A 705 -1.13 19.04 1.05
N ILE A 706 -2.23 18.30 0.93
CA ILE A 706 -2.31 17.00 0.27
C ILE A 706 -3.57 16.95 -0.58
N VAL A 707 -3.56 16.14 -1.64
CA VAL A 707 -4.77 15.82 -2.41
C VAL A 707 -5.15 14.38 -2.09
N ILE A 708 -6.37 14.18 -1.61
CA ILE A 708 -6.87 12.86 -1.24
C ILE A 708 -7.98 12.41 -2.20
N GLN A 709 -8.13 11.09 -2.32
CA GLN A 709 -9.31 10.46 -2.88
C GLN A 709 -9.94 9.58 -1.82
N VAL A 710 -11.26 9.69 -1.64
CA VAL A 710 -12.03 8.93 -0.66
C VAL A 710 -13.18 8.22 -1.36
N ILE A 711 -13.23 6.90 -1.22
CA ILE A 711 -14.18 6.03 -1.91
C ILE A 711 -14.98 5.26 -0.87
N GLU A 712 -16.30 5.18 -1.05
CA GLU A 712 -17.16 4.30 -0.28
C GLU A 712 -17.52 3.06 -1.10
N PHE A 713 -17.36 1.88 -0.48
CA PHE A 713 -17.74 0.57 -1.04
C PHE A 713 -18.88 -0.05 -0.23
N PRO A 714 -20.16 0.18 -0.60
CA PRO A 714 -21.29 -0.43 0.08
C PRO A 714 -21.28 -1.95 -0.07
N TRP A 715 -21.69 -2.67 0.98
CA TRP A 715 -21.93 -4.12 0.98
C TRP A 715 -20.78 -5.01 0.48
N ILE A 716 -19.53 -4.51 0.47
CA ILE A 716 -18.35 -5.26 0.03
C ILE A 716 -18.16 -6.59 0.78
N ASN A 717 -18.61 -6.65 2.04
CA ASN A 717 -18.60 -7.88 2.85
C ASN A 717 -19.36 -9.04 2.20
N LEU A 718 -20.33 -8.79 1.31
CA LEU A 718 -21.01 -9.86 0.56
C LEU A 718 -20.06 -10.54 -0.45
N VAL A 719 -19.13 -9.79 -1.06
CA VAL A 719 -18.09 -10.34 -1.96
C VAL A 719 -17.21 -11.31 -1.17
N TRP A 720 -16.71 -10.86 -0.02
CA TRP A 720 -15.84 -11.67 0.84
C TRP A 720 -16.59 -12.88 1.39
N PHE A 721 -17.78 -12.68 1.94
CA PHE A 721 -18.59 -13.76 2.51
C PHE A 721 -18.97 -14.81 1.45
N GLY A 722 -19.45 -14.39 0.28
CA GLY A 722 -19.80 -15.28 -0.83
C GLY A 722 -18.60 -16.11 -1.30
N SER A 723 -17.43 -15.47 -1.44
CA SER A 723 -16.19 -16.15 -1.82
C SER A 723 -15.73 -17.16 -0.78
N ILE A 724 -15.71 -16.78 0.50
CA ILE A 724 -15.32 -17.65 1.61
C ILE A 724 -16.28 -18.86 1.70
N LEU A 725 -17.58 -18.63 1.58
CA LEU A 725 -18.60 -19.69 1.61
C LEU A 725 -18.42 -20.65 0.43
N MET A 726 -18.15 -20.12 -0.77
CA MET A 726 -17.92 -20.89 -1.98
C MET A 726 -16.75 -21.86 -1.80
N LEU A 727 -15.60 -21.33 -1.36
CA LEU A 727 -14.36 -22.08 -1.13
C LEU A 727 -14.51 -23.07 0.04
N SER A 728 -15.20 -22.68 1.11
CA SER A 728 -15.49 -23.57 2.24
C SER A 728 -16.31 -24.78 1.83
N GLY A 729 -17.27 -24.61 0.91
CA GLY A 729 -18.00 -25.74 0.32
C GLY A 729 -17.08 -26.72 -0.42
N MET A 730 -16.11 -26.19 -1.16
CA MET A 730 -15.13 -27.00 -1.90
C MET A 730 -14.20 -27.78 -0.96
N LEU A 731 -13.74 -27.15 0.12
CA LEU A 731 -12.95 -27.80 1.16
C LEU A 731 -13.75 -28.90 1.86
N LEU A 732 -15.00 -28.63 2.23
CA LEU A 732 -15.89 -29.61 2.85
C LEU A 732 -16.13 -30.82 1.94
N ALA A 733 -16.29 -30.61 0.63
CA ALA A 733 -16.40 -31.68 -0.36
C ALA A 733 -15.11 -32.53 -0.41
N SER A 734 -13.93 -31.88 -0.40
CA SER A 734 -12.64 -32.58 -0.38
C SER A 734 -12.49 -33.44 0.88
N TYR A 735 -12.70 -32.84 2.06
CA TYR A 735 -12.60 -33.50 3.36
C TYR A 735 -13.54 -34.71 3.46
N THR A 736 -14.81 -34.52 3.12
CA THR A 736 -15.84 -35.57 3.22
C THR A 736 -15.49 -36.75 2.30
N LYS A 737 -14.99 -36.51 1.09
CA LYS A 737 -14.56 -37.60 0.19
C LYS A 737 -13.32 -38.34 0.71
N ARG A 738 -12.38 -37.65 1.36
CA ARG A 738 -11.20 -38.30 1.99
C ARG A 738 -11.61 -39.16 3.18
N LYS A 739 -12.48 -38.64 4.05
CA LYS A 739 -13.02 -39.39 5.19
C LYS A 739 -13.72 -40.67 4.74
N ASN A 740 -14.65 -40.57 3.79
CA ASN A 740 -15.37 -41.74 3.27
C ASN A 740 -14.44 -42.77 2.61
N LYS A 741 -13.29 -42.36 2.08
CA LYS A 741 -12.27 -43.29 1.57
C LYS A 741 -11.56 -44.01 2.73
N ARG A 742 -11.18 -43.28 3.78
CA ARG A 742 -10.53 -43.84 4.97
C ARG A 742 -11.44 -44.81 5.72
N ASP A 743 -12.73 -44.49 5.82
CA ASP A 743 -13.71 -45.33 6.52
C ASP A 743 -14.10 -46.59 5.69
N ALA A 744 -13.70 -46.67 4.41
CA ALA A 744 -13.94 -47.80 3.51
C ALA A 744 -12.70 -48.69 3.28
N LEU A 745 -11.55 -48.30 3.83
CA LEU A 745 -10.30 -49.06 3.88
C LEU A 745 -10.18 -49.69 5.27
#